data_AF-A0A1R3XF52-F1
#
_entry.id   AF-A0A1R3XF52-F1
#
_cell.length_a   1.000
_cell.length_b   1.000
_cell.length_c   1.000
_cell.angle_alpha   90.00
_cell.angle_beta   90.00
_cell.angle_gamma   90.00
#
_symmetry.space_group_name_H-M   'P 1'
#
loop_
_entity.id
_entity.type
_entity.pdbx_description
1 polymer ?
#
loop_
_entity_poly.entity_id
_entity_poly.type
_entity_poly.pdbx_seq_one_letter_code
_entity_poly.pdbx_strand_id
1 'polypeptide(L)'
;MAENGSDMSDDDDLPIYLPPGGAESVPGFCDRLVEHLQSATHPGEFTFEGVDVDESQGVWLAPLGGYDPEVDREGAADRPADPTLPPGGYAEVAEISAEAVRRELHAAWGAPTVRTPRFVGSEREPEGILDYVMTAIGVDEAEMWDRGALFCVVITSWDGEPRRSMLRQALVVLPREFALGGFAAVAGDEITIHDLLMHGEDLGELRRRAWLLSTLFDAGEVRVREAVLEASRFSLHFRSGKTTVWTFADDGRALVLFNDPASEFARSAADQLIADHLRAGDESESPADPEELREAAELILVARMLEGIPDDLRELIAAPAQNARGEAAEHDLEFRLSSSGALPIISGVAWYDGEHWRVPAGLLEIGSVNDFGMDDLGFAEAVRRPFRLGGELTVDTFVAPDDHEQRAVFEQVFAACPYPAQPRPAAAVRLGYGLPQDVTHTELVGQIERATEAWWDVEPDEADPRDDPFRVGGRRLRSFDGRILRSIVAMAEPWTSDILLEWTAELREAMEARWGRAVQMQAHNPHSGLERKTPVTRVMRGVGLLSAPLWWVNGHAVLLISGIPDPSYGEEPQAILVIARADAVLDVVRNTRTWELRTRARVLGTLTEMTSGAAQTDEIAWNGPSLAGSDLVPRATRGRLRTGDHHWVWHFALDGRALLMSFPIDAQATRGSFADHAELFTGIPDDLLSLVVDRDPAGLYPVVTRERPEDAADDGILGTAISLPAARAVLWRDAYDFRFSDGLLRRVRPIAADDDSGDARTPDLTDPLPVLNSADLGVPQLQEALYVGDELTRGVLADERYARNVFDRTPTRVEVDRAFAQLRDVHQNALTGSMNQFLDAALGMPDRRFVLDAALANPDPRNRREVALLLLERETDASIQLSHLTPVNVLLENPTLGADDLPLLLRLLHAGARAGAGLGGIGVARHPIVQLADRALDESEIAPLARALLEAAPADDLTRPALPDGRSVREYLEAGVFPHAYPRDGLRAQVHEEMERRAALAERNGYR
;
A
#
# COMPACT_ATOMS: atom_id res chain seq x y z
N MET A 1 37.08 61.30 22.48
CA MET A 1 38.52 61.49 22.25
C MET A 1 39.13 60.10 22.35
N ALA A 2 39.17 59.40 21.20
CA ALA A 2 40.36 59.17 20.35
C ALA A 2 41.06 57.88 20.83
N GLU A 3 41.31 56.82 20.06
CA GLU A 3 41.33 56.42 18.63
C GLU A 3 41.35 54.87 18.70
N ASN A 4 40.74 54.06 17.83
CA ASN A 4 40.97 53.87 16.40
C ASN A 4 39.78 53.11 15.81
N GLY A 5 39.28 53.57 14.66
CA GLY A 5 38.54 52.72 13.73
C GLY A 5 39.51 51.98 12.82
N SER A 6 39.20 50.71 12.56
CA SER A 6 39.64 49.97 11.37
C SER A 6 38.45 49.14 10.90
N ASP A 7 38.01 49.43 9.67
CA ASP A 7 37.20 48.64 8.74
C ASP A 7 36.36 47.48 9.29
N MET A 8 35.03 47.67 9.29
CA MET A 8 34.04 46.59 9.30
C MET A 8 33.43 46.43 7.90
N SER A 9 34.25 46.17 6.88
CA SER A 9 33.74 45.95 5.51
C SER A 9 34.41 44.79 4.76
N ASP A 10 35.07 43.86 5.45
CA ASP A 10 35.77 42.72 4.84
C ASP A 10 35.22 41.34 5.31
N ASP A 11 34.11 41.28 6.05
CA ASP A 11 33.56 40.02 6.60
C ASP A 11 32.68 39.22 5.60
N ASP A 12 32.33 39.78 4.45
CA ASP A 12 31.45 39.12 3.45
C ASP A 12 32.14 37.99 2.64
N ASP A 13 33.46 37.78 2.79
CA ASP A 13 34.26 36.82 2.00
C ASP A 13 34.80 35.61 2.83
N LEU A 14 34.41 35.50 4.10
CA LEU A 14 34.80 34.36 4.95
C LEU A 14 33.84 33.17 4.77
N PRO A 15 34.34 31.93 4.77
CA PRO A 15 33.53 30.73 4.58
C PRO A 15 32.75 30.34 5.85
N ILE A 16 32.68 31.23 6.84
CA ILE A 16 32.04 31.02 8.12
C ILE A 16 31.12 32.18 8.44
N TYR A 17 29.97 31.85 9.03
CA TYR A 17 29.04 32.80 9.61
C TYR A 17 29.05 32.61 11.12
N LEU A 18 29.25 33.70 11.87
CA LEU A 18 29.32 33.70 13.34
C LEU A 18 28.20 34.57 13.92
N PRO A 19 27.70 34.25 15.13
CA PRO A 19 26.62 35.00 15.73
C PRO A 19 27.06 36.44 16.08
N PRO A 20 26.17 37.44 15.90
CA PRO A 20 26.52 38.84 16.18
C PRO A 20 26.84 39.06 17.66
N GLY A 21 28.06 39.55 17.91
CA GLY A 21 28.55 39.84 19.26
C GLY A 21 29.14 38.66 20.03
N GLY A 22 29.31 37.48 19.41
CA GLY A 22 29.90 36.29 20.02
C GLY A 22 28.88 35.28 20.56
N ALA A 23 29.32 34.10 21.00
CA ALA A 23 28.41 33.07 21.51
C ALA A 23 27.70 33.50 22.81
N GLU A 24 28.37 34.31 23.63
CA GLU A 24 27.88 34.82 24.92
C GLU A 24 26.76 35.86 24.79
N SER A 25 26.61 36.51 23.64
CA SER A 25 25.54 37.50 23.39
C SER A 25 24.25 36.84 22.92
N VAL A 26 24.30 35.60 22.42
CA VAL A 26 23.17 34.92 21.78
C VAL A 26 21.95 34.78 22.69
N PRO A 27 22.05 34.32 23.96
CA PRO A 27 20.86 34.22 24.81
C PRO A 27 20.13 35.56 24.97
N GLY A 28 20.90 36.66 25.12
CA GLY A 28 20.35 38.01 25.24
C GLY A 28 19.74 38.53 23.94
N PHE A 29 20.35 38.21 22.79
CA PHE A 29 19.79 38.49 21.46
C PHE A 29 18.43 37.80 21.29
N CYS A 30 18.36 36.50 21.58
CA CYS A 30 17.13 35.73 21.45
C CYS A 30 16.01 36.25 22.36
N ASP A 31 16.32 36.61 23.61
CA ASP A 31 15.32 37.18 24.54
C ASP A 31 14.73 38.51 24.00
N ARG A 32 15.56 39.36 23.41
CA ARG A 32 15.09 40.62 22.78
C ARG A 32 14.32 40.36 21.50
N LEU A 33 14.70 39.36 20.71
CA LEU A 33 13.96 38.94 19.51
C LEU A 33 12.56 38.42 19.89
N VAL A 34 12.46 37.60 20.94
CA VAL A 34 11.17 37.13 21.47
C VAL A 34 10.29 38.29 21.94
N GLU A 35 10.85 39.25 22.68
CA GLU A 35 10.11 40.45 23.10
C GLU A 35 9.66 41.29 21.90
N HIS A 36 10.51 41.41 20.87
CA HIS A 36 10.20 42.11 19.64
C HIS A 36 9.03 41.46 18.87
N LEU A 37 9.06 40.13 18.72
CA LEU A 37 8.02 39.34 18.05
C LEU A 37 6.68 39.37 18.81
N GLN A 38 6.71 39.45 20.15
CA GLN A 38 5.48 39.55 20.96
C GLN A 38 4.83 40.94 20.93
N SER A 39 5.60 42.00 20.66
CA SER A 39 5.15 43.39 20.81
C SER A 39 4.57 44.02 19.54
N ALA A 40 4.80 43.43 18.37
CA ALA A 40 4.44 44.01 17.07
C ALA A 40 4.06 42.94 16.05
N THR A 41 3.17 43.31 15.11
CA THR A 41 2.79 42.47 13.97
C THR A 41 3.74 42.77 12.81
N HIS A 42 4.49 41.77 12.36
CA HIS A 42 5.54 41.92 11.34
C HIS A 42 5.15 41.20 10.06
N PRO A 43 4.97 41.91 8.92
CA PRO A 43 4.76 41.27 7.63
C PRO A 43 6.11 41.00 6.94
N GLY A 44 6.49 39.72 6.82
CA GLY A 44 7.63 39.26 6.01
C GLY A 44 9.02 39.40 6.64
N GLU A 45 10.05 39.32 5.80
CA GLU A 45 11.48 39.35 6.17
C GLU A 45 11.89 40.69 6.81
N PHE A 46 12.71 40.64 7.87
CA PHE A 46 13.24 41.83 8.53
C PHE A 46 14.62 41.60 9.15
N THR A 47 15.45 42.65 9.18
CA THR A 47 16.76 42.59 9.86
C THR A 47 16.62 42.99 11.33
N PHE A 48 17.03 42.11 12.24
CA PHE A 48 17.05 42.35 13.69
C PHE A 48 18.48 42.29 14.24
N GLU A 49 18.97 43.40 14.78
CA GLU A 49 20.34 43.52 15.34
C GLU A 49 21.46 43.02 14.39
N GLY A 50 21.25 43.11 13.07
CA GLY A 50 22.21 42.69 12.04
C GLY A 50 22.05 41.24 11.57
N VAL A 51 21.01 40.52 12.02
CA VAL A 51 20.61 39.21 11.50
C VAL A 51 19.36 39.37 10.66
N ASP A 52 19.37 38.84 9.44
CA ASP A 52 18.18 38.76 8.61
C ASP A 52 17.29 37.62 9.11
N VAL A 53 16.06 37.96 9.49
CA VAL A 53 15.06 37.05 10.03
C VAL A 53 13.98 36.86 8.97
N ASP A 54 13.88 35.63 8.49
CA ASP A 54 12.87 35.24 7.50
C ASP A 54 11.60 34.80 8.22
N GLU A 55 10.45 35.26 7.73
CA GLU A 55 9.13 34.87 8.24
C GLU A 55 8.40 34.04 7.19
N SER A 56 7.89 32.89 7.60
CA SER A 56 7.02 32.05 6.78
C SER A 56 5.93 31.44 7.63
N GLN A 57 4.68 31.82 7.35
CA GLN A 57 3.48 31.25 7.97
C GLN A 57 3.53 31.32 9.51
N GLY A 58 4.02 32.42 10.07
CA GLY A 58 4.15 32.65 11.52
C GLY A 58 5.33 31.92 12.18
N VAL A 59 6.25 31.34 11.41
CA VAL A 59 7.54 30.82 11.90
C VAL A 59 8.66 31.76 11.46
N TRP A 60 9.53 32.11 12.40
CA TRP A 60 10.68 32.98 12.16
C TRP A 60 11.97 32.19 12.20
N LEU A 61 12.80 32.34 11.18
CA LEU A 61 14.11 31.69 11.09
C LEU A 61 15.19 32.75 11.10
N ALA A 62 16.10 32.66 12.07
CA ALA A 62 17.23 33.55 12.24
C ALA A 62 18.53 32.72 12.20
N PRO A 63 19.41 32.89 11.20
CA PRO A 63 20.69 32.20 11.17
C PRO A 63 21.55 32.68 12.36
N LEU A 64 22.16 31.75 13.08
CA LEU A 64 23.05 32.03 14.21
C LEU A 64 24.50 31.69 13.91
N GLY A 65 24.75 30.76 12.99
CA GLY A 65 26.10 30.34 12.62
C GLY A 65 26.12 29.37 11.44
N GLY A 66 27.25 29.24 10.76
CA GLY A 66 27.37 28.28 9.67
C GLY A 66 28.76 28.20 9.05
N TYR A 67 28.96 27.21 8.18
CA TYR A 67 30.16 27.04 7.38
C TYR A 67 29.79 26.60 5.96
N ASP A 68 30.39 27.24 4.96
CA ASP A 68 30.20 26.94 3.54
C ASP A 68 31.49 26.38 2.91
N PRO A 69 31.52 25.08 2.52
CA PRO A 69 32.69 24.45 1.93
C PRO A 69 32.98 24.90 0.49
N GLU A 70 32.02 25.49 -0.22
CA GLU A 70 32.23 26.01 -1.57
C GLU A 70 33.00 27.33 -1.51
N VAL A 71 32.55 28.24 -0.65
CA VAL A 71 33.25 29.51 -0.37
C VAL A 71 34.65 29.26 0.21
N ASP A 72 34.83 28.20 1.02
CA ASP A 72 36.17 27.85 1.51
C ASP A 72 37.08 27.36 0.38
N ARG A 73 36.57 26.52 -0.53
CA ARG A 73 37.32 26.00 -1.69
C ARG A 73 37.69 27.11 -2.68
N GLU A 74 36.77 28.01 -2.97
CA GLU A 74 36.97 29.11 -3.92
C GLU A 74 37.97 30.14 -3.38
N GLY A 75 37.90 30.47 -2.09
CA GLY A 75 38.81 31.43 -1.44
C GLY A 75 40.16 30.85 -0.99
N ALA A 76 40.32 29.52 -0.92
CA ALA A 76 41.54 28.88 -0.43
C ALA A 76 42.80 29.16 -1.27
N ALA A 77 42.65 29.49 -2.57
CA ALA A 77 43.79 29.77 -3.45
C ALA A 77 44.42 31.15 -3.20
N ASP A 78 43.62 32.11 -2.72
CA ASP A 78 44.02 33.52 -2.57
C ASP A 78 44.16 33.97 -1.09
N ARG A 79 43.69 33.17 -0.10
CA ARG A 79 43.87 33.47 1.33
C ARG A 79 45.24 33.02 1.87
N PRO A 80 46.01 33.90 2.56
CA PRO A 80 47.23 33.49 3.25
C PRO A 80 46.92 32.50 4.38
N ALA A 81 47.77 31.49 4.57
CA ALA A 81 47.60 30.50 5.63
C ALA A 81 47.58 31.21 7.01
N ASP A 82 46.43 31.21 7.66
CA ASP A 82 46.26 31.78 9.00
C ASP A 82 46.75 30.75 10.05
N PRO A 83 47.87 31.02 10.74
CA PRO A 83 48.43 30.11 11.74
C PRO A 83 47.59 30.02 13.02
N THR A 84 46.52 30.82 13.14
CA THR A 84 45.60 30.80 14.29
C THR A 84 44.42 29.84 14.11
N LEU A 85 44.20 29.34 12.90
CA LEU A 85 43.14 28.36 12.62
C LEU A 85 43.50 26.97 13.19
N PRO A 86 42.52 26.24 13.73
CA PRO A 86 42.71 24.87 14.21
C PRO A 86 42.96 23.88 13.04
N PRO A 87 43.40 22.63 13.30
CA PRO A 87 43.75 21.66 12.26
C PRO A 87 42.63 21.36 11.24
N GLY A 88 41.37 21.48 11.64
CA GLY A 88 40.18 21.36 10.79
C GLY A 88 39.75 22.65 10.10
N GLY A 89 40.57 23.72 10.16
CA GLY A 89 40.34 24.98 9.47
C GLY A 89 39.08 25.71 9.95
N TYR A 90 38.46 26.45 9.03
CA TYR A 90 37.23 27.21 9.27
C TYR A 90 36.04 26.32 9.68
N ALA A 91 35.96 25.10 9.17
CA ALA A 91 34.93 24.14 9.55
C ALA A 91 34.97 23.79 11.05
N GLU A 92 36.16 23.62 11.63
CA GLU A 92 36.32 23.37 13.07
C GLU A 92 36.06 24.64 13.91
N VAL A 93 36.37 25.83 13.38
CA VAL A 93 35.98 27.10 14.04
C VAL A 93 34.47 27.24 14.14
N ALA A 94 33.75 26.95 13.05
CA ALA A 94 32.29 27.01 13.02
C ALA A 94 31.65 25.98 13.97
N GLU A 95 32.19 24.76 14.02
CA GLU A 95 31.75 23.73 14.98
C GLU A 95 31.94 24.17 16.44
N ILE A 96 33.12 24.67 16.79
CA ILE A 96 33.43 25.18 18.14
C ILE A 96 32.48 26.33 18.51
N SER A 97 32.21 27.24 17.57
CA SER A 97 31.28 28.34 17.77
C SER A 97 29.86 27.83 18.00
N ALA A 98 29.38 26.90 17.18
CA ALA A 98 28.04 26.32 17.32
C ALA A 98 27.85 25.59 18.66
N GLU A 99 28.87 24.86 19.12
CA GLU A 99 28.88 24.25 20.46
C GLU A 99 28.92 25.29 21.59
N ALA A 100 29.66 26.38 21.41
CA ALA A 100 29.71 27.46 22.39
C ALA A 100 28.33 28.14 22.54
N VAL A 101 27.63 28.41 21.43
CA VAL A 101 26.27 28.95 21.43
C VAL A 101 25.32 28.06 22.23
N ARG A 102 25.31 26.75 21.93
CA ARG A 102 24.48 25.79 22.69
C ARG A 102 24.81 25.81 24.18
N ARG A 103 26.11 25.83 24.54
CA ARG A 103 26.55 25.87 25.94
C ARG A 103 26.06 27.11 26.67
N GLU A 104 26.14 28.28 26.04
CA GLU A 104 25.66 29.54 26.63
C GLU A 104 24.14 29.56 26.78
N LEU A 105 23.39 29.00 25.82
CA LEU A 105 21.94 28.85 25.91
C LEU A 105 21.53 27.90 27.04
N HIS A 106 22.21 26.75 27.20
CA HIS A 106 21.97 25.83 28.32
C HIS A 106 22.27 26.49 29.67
N ALA A 107 23.32 27.31 29.75
CA ALA A 107 23.67 28.03 30.97
C ALA A 107 22.66 29.13 31.33
N ALA A 108 22.13 29.84 30.33
CA ALA A 108 21.20 30.95 30.52
C ALA A 108 19.73 30.49 30.70
N TRP A 109 19.29 29.48 29.95
CA TRP A 109 17.90 29.05 29.86
C TRP A 109 17.61 27.68 30.49
N GLY A 110 18.65 26.97 30.94
CA GLY A 110 18.53 25.63 31.52
C GLY A 110 18.49 24.53 30.47
N ALA A 111 18.18 23.31 30.91
CA ALA A 111 18.15 22.13 30.03
C ALA A 111 17.02 22.24 28.98
N PRO A 112 17.32 22.03 27.69
CA PRO A 112 16.31 22.01 26.64
C PRO A 112 15.45 20.76 26.70
N THR A 113 14.27 20.85 26.10
CA THR A 113 13.54 19.68 25.59
C THR A 113 14.17 19.29 24.25
N VAL A 114 14.66 18.06 24.12
CA VAL A 114 15.14 17.54 22.84
C VAL A 114 13.94 17.03 22.03
N ARG A 115 13.77 17.54 20.81
CA ARG A 115 12.76 17.06 19.86
C ARG A 115 13.44 16.27 18.75
N THR A 116 12.94 15.09 18.46
CA THR A 116 13.25 14.30 17.25
C THR A 116 12.06 14.40 16.29
N PRO A 117 12.28 14.44 14.96
CA PRO A 117 11.19 14.49 13.99
C PRO A 117 10.23 13.33 14.20
N ARG A 118 8.94 13.64 14.29
CA ARG A 118 7.87 12.64 14.35
C ARG A 118 7.15 12.57 13.02
N PHE A 119 6.76 11.35 12.66
CA PHE A 119 6.08 11.04 11.41
C PHE A 119 4.81 10.23 11.67
N VAL A 120 3.77 10.52 10.90
CA VAL A 120 2.41 10.03 11.05
C VAL A 120 1.85 9.52 9.72
N GLY A 121 0.80 8.69 9.79
CA GLY A 121 0.16 8.10 8.61
C GLY A 121 0.98 6.98 7.93
N SER A 122 0.35 6.27 6.99
CA SER A 122 1.02 5.23 6.18
C SER A 122 2.09 5.81 5.25
N GLU A 123 1.96 7.10 4.91
CA GLU A 123 2.88 7.82 4.01
C GLU A 123 4.07 8.45 4.77
N ARG A 124 4.12 8.32 6.11
CA ARG A 124 5.18 8.88 6.98
C ARG A 124 5.35 10.39 6.82
N GLU A 125 4.24 11.13 6.81
CA GLU A 125 4.26 12.59 6.76
C GLU A 125 4.73 13.18 8.11
N PRO A 126 5.40 14.35 8.15
CA PRO A 126 5.75 15.01 9.41
C PRO A 126 4.52 15.30 10.28
N GLU A 127 4.63 15.17 11.61
CA GLU A 127 3.51 15.40 12.54
C GLU A 127 3.13 16.89 12.69
N GLY A 128 4.11 17.80 12.62
CA GLY A 128 3.86 19.23 12.71
C GLY A 128 4.92 20.08 12.00
N ILE A 129 4.77 21.41 12.05
CA ILE A 129 5.63 22.35 11.32
C ILE A 129 7.10 22.17 11.70
N LEU A 130 7.38 21.98 12.99
CA LEU A 130 8.76 21.81 13.45
C LEU A 130 9.37 20.50 12.91
N ASP A 131 8.61 19.40 12.88
CA ASP A 131 9.09 18.14 12.32
C ASP A 131 9.31 18.25 10.81
N TYR A 132 8.46 19.03 10.13
CA TYR A 132 8.63 19.35 8.72
C TYR A 132 9.89 20.18 8.47
N VAL A 133 10.15 21.22 9.27
CA VAL A 133 11.37 22.05 9.16
C VAL A 133 12.61 21.18 9.41
N MET A 134 12.59 20.34 10.44
CA MET A 134 13.69 19.43 10.74
C MET A 134 13.92 18.41 9.62
N THR A 135 12.85 17.83 9.05
CA THR A 135 12.93 16.88 7.94
C THR A 135 13.45 17.54 6.66
N ALA A 136 12.94 18.73 6.33
CA ALA A 136 13.35 19.48 5.14
C ALA A 136 14.83 19.90 5.18
N ILE A 137 15.37 20.13 6.38
CA ILE A 137 16.78 20.50 6.59
C ILE A 137 17.65 19.26 6.89
N GLY A 138 17.05 18.06 7.01
CA GLY A 138 17.77 16.81 7.27
C GLY A 138 18.38 16.72 8.68
N VAL A 139 17.64 17.17 9.70
CA VAL A 139 18.11 17.22 11.10
C VAL A 139 17.39 16.20 11.97
N ASP A 140 18.17 15.36 12.64
CA ASP A 140 17.66 14.27 13.48
C ASP A 140 17.18 14.75 14.87
N GLU A 141 17.76 15.84 15.40
CA GLU A 141 17.46 16.37 16.74
C GLU A 141 17.54 17.89 16.79
N ALA A 142 16.62 18.52 17.52
CA ALA A 142 16.63 19.96 17.79
C ALA A 142 16.43 20.25 19.29
N GLU A 143 17.05 21.33 19.77
CA GLU A 143 16.95 21.76 21.17
C GLU A 143 15.91 22.86 21.33
N MET A 144 14.92 22.65 22.19
CA MET A 144 13.74 23.53 22.32
C MET A 144 13.58 24.09 23.75
N TRP A 145 13.31 25.39 23.84
CA TRP A 145 13.02 26.10 25.11
C TRP A 145 11.69 26.86 25.05
N ASP A 146 10.85 26.69 26.08
CA ASP A 146 9.57 27.38 26.25
C ASP A 146 9.78 28.84 26.74
N ARG A 147 9.31 29.81 25.96
CA ARG A 147 9.34 31.26 26.28
C ARG A 147 7.93 31.84 26.43
N GLY A 148 6.99 31.02 26.91
CA GLY A 148 5.61 31.40 27.18
C GLY A 148 4.72 31.22 25.96
N ALA A 149 4.51 32.31 25.21
CA ALA A 149 3.70 32.31 23.98
C ALA A 149 4.47 31.80 22.75
N LEU A 150 5.80 31.76 22.82
CA LEU A 150 6.70 31.33 21.75
C LEU A 150 7.64 30.23 22.26
N PHE A 151 8.09 29.36 21.36
CA PHE A 151 9.25 28.50 21.55
C PHE A 151 10.44 29.02 20.77
N CYS A 152 11.62 28.85 21.35
CA CYS A 152 12.89 29.01 20.67
C CYS A 152 13.50 27.63 20.46
N VAL A 153 13.75 27.28 19.20
CA VAL A 153 14.33 26.02 18.79
C VAL A 153 15.66 26.28 18.10
N VAL A 154 16.73 25.65 18.59
CA VAL A 154 18.04 25.71 17.94
C VAL A 154 18.27 24.43 17.17
N ILE A 155 18.49 24.62 15.86
CA ILE A 155 18.82 23.57 14.91
C ILE A 155 20.30 23.69 14.61
N THR A 156 21.05 22.60 14.71
CA THR A 156 22.48 22.56 14.34
C THR A 156 22.76 21.26 13.61
N SER A 157 23.12 21.34 12.33
CA SER A 157 23.37 20.15 11.50
C SER A 157 24.44 20.36 10.43
N TRP A 158 25.06 19.24 10.05
CA TRP A 158 25.89 19.13 8.85
C TRP A 158 25.06 18.49 7.74
N ASP A 159 25.11 19.03 6.51
CA ASP A 159 24.40 18.46 5.34
C ASP A 159 24.95 17.07 4.91
N GLY A 160 25.97 16.54 5.60
CA GLY A 160 26.75 15.37 5.17
C GLY A 160 27.86 15.02 6.16
N GLU A 161 29.04 14.62 5.67
CA GLU A 161 30.16 14.26 6.54
C GLU A 161 30.65 15.50 7.35
N PRO A 162 30.71 15.41 8.69
CA PRO A 162 31.12 16.53 9.53
C PRO A 162 32.46 17.13 9.09
N ARG A 163 32.55 18.46 9.10
CA ARG A 163 33.71 19.26 8.67
C ARG A 163 34.06 19.18 7.19
N ARG A 164 33.24 18.53 6.36
CA ARG A 164 33.40 18.48 4.89
C ARG A 164 32.21 19.01 4.12
N SER A 165 31.01 18.92 4.69
CA SER A 165 29.78 19.50 4.14
C SER A 165 29.46 20.87 4.75
N MET A 166 28.36 21.49 4.34
CA MET A 166 27.86 22.73 4.93
C MET A 166 27.41 22.50 6.38
N LEU A 167 27.78 23.40 7.30
CA LEU A 167 27.21 23.46 8.65
C LEU A 167 26.18 24.57 8.71
N ARG A 168 25.01 24.29 9.29
CA ARG A 168 23.97 25.29 9.57
C ARG A 168 23.63 25.28 11.06
N GLN A 169 23.63 26.46 11.66
CA GLN A 169 23.05 26.71 12.98
C GLN A 169 22.04 27.85 12.85
N ALA A 170 20.78 27.56 13.14
CA ALA A 170 19.69 28.52 13.06
C ALA A 170 18.83 28.47 14.33
N LEU A 171 18.29 29.62 14.69
CA LEU A 171 17.22 29.78 15.64
C LEU A 171 15.90 29.81 14.89
N VAL A 172 15.03 28.87 15.22
CA VAL A 172 13.63 28.87 14.79
C VAL A 172 12.80 29.35 15.97
N VAL A 173 12.09 30.46 15.79
CA VAL A 173 11.11 30.98 16.75
C VAL A 173 9.73 30.72 16.20
N LEU A 174 8.86 30.09 16.99
CA LEU A 174 7.51 29.74 16.56
C LEU A 174 6.52 29.84 17.72
N PRO A 175 5.23 30.14 17.44
CA PRO A 175 4.16 30.11 18.42
C PRO A 175 4.10 28.80 19.20
N ARG A 176 3.65 28.89 20.46
CA ARG A 176 3.45 27.72 21.33
C ARG A 176 2.58 26.65 20.67
N GLU A 177 1.55 27.09 19.99
CA GLU A 177 0.61 26.27 19.22
C GLU A 177 1.26 25.59 18.00
N PHE A 178 2.30 26.16 17.40
CA PHE A 178 3.00 25.55 16.25
C PHE A 178 4.07 24.55 16.68
N ALA A 179 4.68 24.77 17.84
CA ALA A 179 5.70 23.88 18.39
C ALA A 179 5.09 22.62 19.04
N LEU A 180 3.90 22.77 19.64
CA LEU A 180 3.23 21.72 20.39
C LEU A 180 1.97 21.18 19.70
N GLY A 181 1.38 21.93 18.78
CA GLY A 181 0.27 21.49 17.93
C GLY A 181 0.77 20.94 16.60
N GLY A 182 -0.09 20.18 15.93
CA GLY A 182 0.18 19.70 14.58
C GLY A 182 -0.20 20.73 13.51
N PHE A 183 -0.30 20.30 12.25
CA PHE A 183 -0.57 21.18 11.11
C PHE A 183 -1.89 21.97 11.18
N ALA A 184 -2.86 21.58 12.03
CA ALA A 184 -4.08 22.37 12.25
C ALA A 184 -3.81 23.76 12.82
N ALA A 185 -2.67 24.00 13.46
CA ALA A 185 -2.37 25.32 13.99
C ALA A 185 -2.11 26.35 12.86
N VAL A 186 -1.71 25.89 11.67
CA VAL A 186 -1.46 26.71 10.46
C VAL A 186 -2.71 26.85 9.59
N ALA A 187 -3.74 26.06 9.86
CA ALA A 187 -5.00 26.08 9.14
C ALA A 187 -5.65 27.47 9.30
N GLY A 188 -5.48 28.32 8.29
CA GLY A 188 -6.16 29.63 8.24
C GLY A 188 -7.68 29.45 8.26
N ASP A 189 -8.40 30.48 8.68
CA ASP A 189 -9.86 30.42 8.89
C ASP A 189 -10.63 29.87 7.67
N GLU A 190 -10.11 30.15 6.45
CA GLU A 190 -10.68 29.70 5.18
C GLU A 190 -10.69 28.18 4.98
N ILE A 191 -9.68 27.44 5.45
CA ILE A 191 -9.63 25.98 5.24
C ILE A 191 -10.70 25.24 6.04
N THR A 192 -11.23 25.89 7.09
CA THR A 192 -12.32 25.32 7.88
C THR A 192 -13.67 25.40 7.17
N ILE A 193 -13.79 26.16 6.07
CA ILE A 193 -15.05 26.39 5.36
C ILE A 193 -15.37 25.23 4.42
N HIS A 194 -16.55 24.62 4.63
CA HIS A 194 -17.06 23.49 3.84
C HIS A 194 -18.56 23.66 3.53
N ASP A 195 -18.94 24.69 2.79
CA ASP A 195 -20.35 25.00 2.47
C ASP A 195 -21.09 23.88 1.71
N LEU A 196 -20.35 23.05 0.98
CA LEU A 196 -20.88 21.91 0.25
C LEU A 196 -21.08 20.66 1.11
N LEU A 197 -20.65 20.67 2.38
CA LEU A 197 -20.85 19.57 3.33
C LEU A 197 -22.34 19.21 3.44
N MET A 198 -23.20 20.23 3.45
CA MET A 198 -24.65 20.08 3.52
C MET A 198 -25.34 20.10 2.15
N HIS A 199 -24.61 19.87 1.05
CA HIS A 199 -25.16 19.86 -0.32
C HIS A 199 -25.89 21.17 -0.69
N GLY A 200 -25.46 22.28 -0.09
CA GLY A 200 -26.06 23.61 -0.25
C GLY A 200 -27.48 23.76 0.29
N GLU A 201 -27.96 22.83 1.13
CA GLU A 201 -29.29 22.90 1.73
C GLU A 201 -29.43 24.13 2.64
N ASP A 202 -30.57 24.83 2.52
CA ASP A 202 -30.90 25.96 3.37
C ASP A 202 -31.00 25.53 4.85
N LEU A 203 -30.52 26.37 5.78
CA LEU A 203 -30.54 26.05 7.20
C LEU A 203 -31.96 25.80 7.72
N GLY A 204 -32.96 26.50 7.19
CA GLY A 204 -34.37 26.29 7.50
C GLY A 204 -34.88 24.93 7.02
N GLU A 205 -34.39 24.43 5.87
CA GLU A 205 -34.68 23.07 5.41
C GLU A 205 -34.00 22.05 6.31
N LEU A 206 -32.72 22.23 6.66
CA LEU A 206 -32.03 21.32 7.60
C LEU A 206 -32.76 21.25 8.95
N ARG A 207 -33.22 22.39 9.48
CA ARG A 207 -34.04 22.46 10.70
C ARG A 207 -35.37 21.72 10.54
N ARG A 208 -36.05 21.88 9.40
CA ARG A 208 -37.27 21.14 9.06
C ARG A 208 -37.03 19.63 9.07
N ARG A 209 -35.98 19.15 8.42
CA ARG A 209 -35.65 17.72 8.32
C ARG A 209 -35.30 17.13 9.68
N ALA A 210 -34.50 17.84 10.47
CA ALA A 210 -34.15 17.41 11.81
C ALA A 210 -35.37 17.32 12.73
N TRP A 211 -36.27 18.31 12.67
CA TRP A 211 -37.53 18.25 13.40
C TRP A 211 -38.40 17.06 12.98
N LEU A 212 -38.53 16.81 11.66
CA LEU A 212 -39.35 15.71 11.13
C LEU A 212 -38.82 14.36 11.58
N LEU A 213 -37.52 14.11 11.41
CA LEU A 213 -36.91 12.84 11.74
C LEU A 213 -36.88 12.58 13.24
N SER A 214 -36.57 13.60 14.04
CA SER A 214 -36.72 13.53 15.49
C SER A 214 -38.18 13.20 15.82
N THR A 215 -39.17 14.02 15.45
CA THR A 215 -40.57 13.76 15.82
C THR A 215 -41.11 12.38 15.39
N LEU A 216 -40.65 11.83 14.26
CA LEU A 216 -41.09 10.53 13.75
C LEU A 216 -40.45 9.34 14.48
N PHE A 217 -39.16 9.44 14.82
CA PHE A 217 -38.36 8.30 15.26
C PHE A 217 -37.81 8.46 16.68
N ASP A 218 -37.81 9.68 17.21
CA ASP A 218 -37.19 10.08 18.46
C ASP A 218 -37.90 11.28 19.13
N ALA A 219 -38.68 11.04 20.19
CA ALA A 219 -39.49 12.09 20.81
C ALA A 219 -38.68 13.06 21.72
N GLY A 220 -37.34 13.02 21.62
CA GLY A 220 -36.35 13.56 22.55
C GLY A 220 -36.37 15.07 22.81
N GLU A 221 -35.22 15.70 22.68
CA GLU A 221 -35.01 17.11 23.00
C GLU A 221 -35.72 18.01 21.97
N VAL A 222 -36.23 19.18 22.41
CA VAL A 222 -36.89 20.15 21.51
C VAL A 222 -36.42 21.57 21.78
N ARG A 223 -36.12 21.90 23.05
CA ARG A 223 -35.66 23.23 23.45
C ARG A 223 -34.55 23.17 24.47
N VAL A 224 -33.44 23.84 24.19
CA VAL A 224 -32.33 24.05 25.13
C VAL A 224 -32.60 25.30 25.95
N ARG A 225 -32.38 25.23 27.26
CA ARG A 225 -32.56 26.34 28.20
C ARG A 225 -31.31 26.48 29.07
N GLU A 226 -31.19 27.62 29.75
CA GLU A 226 -30.14 27.87 30.75
C GLU A 226 -28.71 27.92 30.18
N ALA A 227 -28.56 28.20 28.88
CA ALA A 227 -27.30 28.56 28.23
C ALA A 227 -27.31 30.04 27.79
N VAL A 228 -26.16 30.58 27.36
CA VAL A 228 -26.07 31.96 26.83
C VAL A 228 -26.97 32.18 25.62
N LEU A 229 -27.15 31.15 24.79
CA LEU A 229 -28.04 31.14 23.64
C LEU A 229 -29.25 30.25 23.91
N GLU A 230 -30.44 30.68 23.49
CA GLU A 230 -31.55 29.73 23.38
C GLU A 230 -31.46 29.00 22.04
N ALA A 231 -31.76 27.70 22.05
CA ALA A 231 -31.65 26.87 20.85
C ALA A 231 -32.74 25.80 20.79
N SER A 232 -33.01 25.29 19.60
CA SER A 232 -33.74 24.03 19.40
C SER A 232 -32.75 22.91 19.17
N ARG A 233 -32.90 21.78 19.87
CA ARG A 233 -32.09 20.58 19.67
C ARG A 233 -32.98 19.46 19.15
N PHE A 234 -32.52 18.69 18.17
CA PHE A 234 -33.24 17.57 17.58
C PHE A 234 -32.25 16.41 17.37
N SER A 235 -32.63 15.24 17.86
CA SER A 235 -31.79 14.05 17.83
C SER A 235 -32.42 12.95 16.97
N LEU A 236 -31.56 12.06 16.49
CA LEU A 236 -31.94 10.84 15.82
C LEU A 236 -31.00 9.71 16.25
N HIS A 237 -31.52 8.79 17.06
CA HIS A 237 -30.82 7.56 17.42
C HIS A 237 -31.20 6.37 16.51
N PHE A 238 -30.20 5.77 15.87
CA PHE A 238 -30.41 4.64 14.96
C PHE A 238 -30.29 3.30 15.69
N ARG A 239 -31.01 2.28 15.20
CA ARG A 239 -30.85 0.89 15.72
C ARG A 239 -29.44 0.33 15.55
N SER A 240 -28.65 0.89 14.65
CA SER A 240 -27.24 0.55 14.44
C SER A 240 -26.31 1.12 15.51
N GLY A 241 -26.82 1.92 16.46
CA GLY A 241 -26.05 2.61 17.49
C GLY A 241 -25.50 3.98 17.05
N LYS A 242 -25.67 4.34 15.78
CA LYS A 242 -25.36 5.69 15.28
C LYS A 242 -26.27 6.72 15.95
N THR A 243 -25.78 7.93 16.16
CA THR A 243 -26.57 9.03 16.70
C THR A 243 -26.22 10.34 16.03
N THR A 244 -27.22 11.16 15.73
CA THR A 244 -27.03 12.51 15.19
C THR A 244 -27.82 13.51 16.03
N VAL A 245 -27.19 14.61 16.44
CA VAL A 245 -27.79 15.67 17.23
C VAL A 245 -27.58 17.00 16.52
N TRP A 246 -28.68 17.61 16.11
CA TRP A 246 -28.72 18.95 15.54
C TRP A 246 -29.12 19.96 16.58
N THR A 247 -28.36 21.04 16.73
CA THR A 247 -28.68 22.20 17.55
C THR A 247 -28.77 23.43 16.67
N PHE A 248 -29.91 24.11 16.67
CA PHE A 248 -30.17 25.35 15.94
C PHE A 248 -30.33 26.48 16.93
N ALA A 249 -29.34 27.36 17.01
CA ALA A 249 -29.39 28.55 17.85
C ALA A 249 -30.38 29.58 17.27
N ASP A 250 -31.04 30.33 18.15
CA ASP A 250 -32.05 31.31 17.73
C ASP A 250 -31.46 32.52 16.98
N ASP A 251 -30.14 32.71 17.04
CA ASP A 251 -29.42 33.78 16.33
C ASP A 251 -29.06 33.44 14.89
N GLY A 252 -29.40 32.23 14.42
CA GLY A 252 -29.16 31.77 13.05
C GLY A 252 -27.94 30.86 12.89
N ARG A 253 -27.21 30.55 13.96
CA ARG A 253 -26.12 29.57 13.95
C ARG A 253 -26.63 28.16 14.19
N ALA A 254 -25.83 27.16 13.82
CA ALA A 254 -26.16 25.76 14.07
C ALA A 254 -24.94 24.90 14.38
N LEU A 255 -25.16 23.76 15.03
CA LEU A 255 -24.16 22.77 15.38
C LEU A 255 -24.74 21.38 15.10
N VAL A 256 -23.98 20.51 14.44
CA VAL A 256 -24.32 19.10 14.27
C VAL A 256 -23.22 18.24 14.87
N LEU A 257 -23.62 17.36 15.80
CA LEU A 257 -22.79 16.33 16.39
C LEU A 257 -23.26 14.98 15.88
N PHE A 258 -22.33 14.10 15.54
CA PHE A 258 -22.68 12.73 15.17
C PHE A 258 -21.70 11.74 15.76
N ASN A 259 -22.21 10.55 16.05
CA ASN A 259 -21.45 9.43 16.55
C ASN A 259 -21.75 8.20 15.70
N ASP A 260 -20.71 7.64 15.09
CA ASP A 260 -20.71 6.30 14.53
C ASP A 260 -19.75 5.42 15.33
N PRO A 261 -20.27 4.52 16.19
CA PRO A 261 -19.44 3.58 16.93
C PRO A 261 -18.57 2.66 16.05
N ALA A 262 -18.93 2.52 14.76
CA ALA A 262 -18.17 1.75 13.79
C ALA A 262 -17.11 2.57 13.02
N SER A 263 -16.97 3.87 13.30
CA SER A 263 -16.01 4.75 12.62
C SER A 263 -14.62 4.16 12.66
N GLU A 264 -14.02 3.99 11.48
CA GLU A 264 -12.65 3.52 11.34
C GLU A 264 -11.68 4.59 11.83
N PHE A 265 -11.95 5.85 11.50
CA PHE A 265 -11.20 7.00 12.00
C PHE A 265 -11.10 7.00 13.53
N ALA A 266 -12.23 6.93 14.24
CA ALA A 266 -12.22 7.06 15.70
C ALA A 266 -11.41 5.93 16.36
N ARG A 267 -11.36 4.75 15.74
CA ARG A 267 -10.55 3.62 16.22
C ARG A 267 -9.08 3.79 15.88
N SER A 268 -8.76 4.04 14.61
CA SER A 268 -7.38 4.14 14.12
C SER A 268 -6.64 5.35 14.71
N ALA A 269 -7.30 6.52 14.81
CA ALA A 269 -6.72 7.71 15.40
C ALA A 269 -6.44 7.53 16.91
N ALA A 270 -7.31 6.80 17.63
CA ALA A 270 -7.08 6.50 19.04
C ALA A 270 -5.88 5.55 19.21
N ASP A 271 -5.78 4.51 18.39
CA ASP A 271 -4.66 3.57 18.41
C ASP A 271 -3.32 4.27 18.09
N GLN A 272 -3.34 5.25 17.18
CA GLN A 272 -2.18 6.08 16.85
C GLN A 272 -1.75 6.94 18.04
N LEU A 273 -2.69 7.64 18.71
CA LEU A 273 -2.37 8.42 19.92
C LEU A 273 -1.78 7.55 21.04
N ILE A 274 -2.28 6.32 21.21
CA ILE A 274 -1.72 5.36 22.17
C ILE A 274 -0.28 5.00 21.77
N ALA A 275 -0.04 4.70 20.49
CA ALA A 275 1.29 4.37 19.99
C ALA A 275 2.28 5.53 20.21
N ASP A 276 1.85 6.76 19.98
CA ASP A 276 2.69 7.95 20.17
C ASP A 276 2.95 8.25 21.65
N HIS A 277 1.96 8.05 22.51
CA HIS A 277 2.15 8.13 23.96
C HIS A 277 3.15 7.08 24.46
N LEU A 278 3.06 5.84 23.98
CA LEU A 278 3.99 4.75 24.33
C LEU A 278 5.41 5.01 23.81
N ARG A 279 5.57 5.72 22.68
CA ARG A 279 6.89 6.15 22.17
C ARG A 279 7.49 7.31 22.96
N ALA A 280 6.64 8.18 23.53
CA ALA A 280 7.06 9.37 24.27
C ALA A 280 7.32 9.11 25.76
N GLY A 281 6.89 7.97 26.30
CA GLY A 281 7.03 7.63 27.72
C GLY A 281 8.45 7.20 28.11
N ASP A 282 8.96 7.79 29.20
CA ASP A 282 10.13 7.31 29.93
C ASP A 282 9.79 5.95 30.58
N GLU A 283 10.70 4.97 30.58
CA GLU A 283 10.48 3.56 31.02
C GLU A 283 10.07 3.38 32.52
N SER A 284 9.70 4.46 33.21
CA SER A 284 9.51 4.52 34.67
C SER A 284 8.05 4.50 35.14
N GLU A 285 7.05 4.60 34.26
CA GLU A 285 5.63 4.47 34.63
C GLU A 285 5.09 3.05 34.34
N SER A 286 4.40 2.47 35.33
CA SER A 286 3.74 1.15 35.22
C SER A 286 2.77 1.14 34.04
N PRO A 287 2.66 0.07 33.24
CA PRO A 287 1.78 0.07 32.08
C PRO A 287 0.34 0.34 32.55
N ALA A 288 -0.23 1.47 32.11
CA ALA A 288 -1.63 1.77 32.29
C ALA A 288 -2.48 0.69 31.59
N ASP A 289 -3.66 0.41 32.13
CA ASP A 289 -4.58 -0.56 31.54
C ASP A 289 -4.85 -0.14 30.07
N PRO A 290 -4.70 -1.04 29.07
CA PRO A 290 -5.01 -0.72 27.68
C PRO A 290 -6.38 -0.10 27.45
N GLU A 291 -7.36 -0.44 28.29
CA GLU A 291 -8.71 0.13 28.23
C GLU A 291 -8.73 1.60 28.70
N GLU A 292 -8.02 1.94 29.78
CA GLU A 292 -7.90 3.32 30.29
C GLU A 292 -7.12 4.21 29.32
N LEU A 293 -6.06 3.69 28.68
CA LEU A 293 -5.30 4.41 27.66
C LEU A 293 -6.17 4.74 26.44
N ARG A 294 -7.00 3.78 26.03
CA ARG A 294 -7.89 3.95 24.90
C ARG A 294 -9.00 4.95 25.20
N GLU A 295 -9.59 4.90 26.39
CA GLU A 295 -10.58 5.89 26.83
C GLU A 295 -9.98 7.31 26.87
N ALA A 296 -8.77 7.45 27.40
CA ALA A 296 -8.07 8.74 27.43
C ALA A 296 -7.79 9.27 26.01
N ALA A 297 -7.35 8.40 25.08
CA ALA A 297 -7.11 8.77 23.68
C ALA A 297 -8.40 9.20 22.98
N GLU A 298 -9.51 8.48 23.16
CA GLU A 298 -10.82 8.84 22.63
C GLU A 298 -11.28 10.22 23.13
N LEU A 299 -11.12 10.50 24.43
CA LEU A 299 -11.46 11.81 25.01
C LEU A 299 -10.58 12.95 24.47
N ILE A 300 -9.30 12.70 24.20
CA ILE A 300 -8.40 13.68 23.57
C ILE A 300 -8.88 14.01 22.15
N LEU A 301 -9.26 13.00 21.37
CA LEU A 301 -9.79 13.20 20.01
C LEU A 301 -11.08 14.03 20.03
N VAL A 302 -12.00 13.73 20.95
CA VAL A 302 -13.23 14.52 21.13
C VAL A 302 -12.90 15.96 21.50
N ALA A 303 -11.96 16.19 22.42
CA ALA A 303 -11.57 17.54 22.80
C ALA A 303 -11.02 18.33 21.60
N ARG A 304 -10.17 17.70 20.77
CA ARG A 304 -9.64 18.30 19.52
C ARG A 304 -10.74 18.56 18.49
N MET A 305 -11.71 17.66 18.36
CA MET A 305 -12.87 17.85 17.48
C MET A 305 -13.74 19.03 17.91
N LEU A 306 -13.81 19.36 19.20
CA LEU A 306 -14.60 20.48 19.69
C LEU A 306 -13.83 21.80 19.74
N GLU A 307 -12.56 21.80 19.35
CA GLU A 307 -11.71 22.99 19.29
C GLU A 307 -12.08 23.88 18.09
N GLY A 308 -12.02 25.20 18.28
CA GLY A 308 -12.41 26.18 17.24
C GLY A 308 -13.92 26.47 17.15
N ILE A 309 -14.78 25.66 17.78
CA ILE A 309 -16.21 25.96 17.89
C ILE A 309 -16.40 27.15 18.85
N PRO A 310 -17.21 28.18 18.50
CA PRO A 310 -17.52 29.29 19.41
C PRO A 310 -17.98 28.81 20.78
N ASP A 311 -17.42 29.38 21.86
CA ASP A 311 -17.68 28.94 23.24
C ASP A 311 -19.17 28.91 23.59
N ASP A 312 -19.94 29.88 23.06
CA ASP A 312 -21.38 29.98 23.28
C ASP A 312 -22.19 28.88 22.55
N LEU A 313 -21.73 28.41 21.39
CA LEU A 313 -22.27 27.22 20.73
C LEU A 313 -21.83 25.93 21.42
N ARG A 314 -20.59 25.88 21.92
CA ARG A 314 -20.06 24.73 22.64
C ARG A 314 -20.79 24.51 23.98
N GLU A 315 -21.19 25.58 24.67
CA GLU A 315 -22.01 25.51 25.88
C GLU A 315 -23.35 24.80 25.61
N LEU A 316 -23.92 24.98 24.42
CA LEU A 316 -25.16 24.31 24.01
C LEU A 316 -25.03 22.80 23.90
N ILE A 317 -23.85 22.19 23.99
CA ILE A 317 -23.70 20.74 23.93
C ILE A 317 -24.17 20.11 25.24
N ALA A 318 -23.66 20.60 26.37
CA ALA A 318 -23.96 20.05 27.69
C ALA A 318 -25.19 20.71 28.36
N ALA A 319 -25.73 21.78 27.77
CA ALA A 319 -26.87 22.50 28.32
C ALA A 319 -28.14 21.62 28.39
N PRO A 320 -28.92 21.73 29.48
CA PRO A 320 -30.12 20.93 29.67
C PRO A 320 -31.21 21.30 28.65
N ALA A 321 -31.91 20.28 28.15
CA ALA A 321 -33.01 20.46 27.22
C ALA A 321 -34.36 19.98 27.77
N GLN A 322 -35.41 20.43 27.10
CA GLN A 322 -36.79 20.08 27.37
C GLN A 322 -37.39 19.35 26.18
N ASN A 323 -38.25 18.37 26.45
CA ASN A 323 -39.05 17.68 25.43
C ASN A 323 -40.25 18.54 24.97
N ALA A 324 -41.05 18.02 24.04
CA ALA A 324 -42.24 18.71 23.51
C ALA A 324 -43.31 19.07 24.58
N ARG A 325 -43.25 18.48 25.78
CA ARG A 325 -44.15 18.76 26.91
C ARG A 325 -43.58 19.80 27.89
N GLY A 326 -42.34 20.26 27.67
CA GLY A 326 -41.63 21.17 28.56
C GLY A 326 -40.99 20.48 29.79
N GLU A 327 -40.92 19.14 29.80
CA GLU A 327 -40.26 18.36 30.84
C GLU A 327 -38.77 18.20 30.51
N ALA A 328 -37.91 18.03 31.52
CA ALA A 328 -36.49 17.77 31.31
C ALA A 328 -36.30 16.50 30.46
N ALA A 329 -35.48 16.60 29.42
CA ALA A 329 -35.14 15.51 28.51
C ALA A 329 -33.71 15.01 28.79
N GLU A 330 -33.49 13.71 28.59
CA GLU A 330 -32.14 13.12 28.59
C GLU A 330 -31.49 13.39 27.24
N HIS A 331 -30.16 13.53 27.23
CA HIS A 331 -29.40 13.77 26.00
C HIS A 331 -29.10 12.43 25.32
N ASP A 332 -29.28 12.34 24.00
CA ASP A 332 -29.10 11.08 23.26
C ASP A 332 -27.63 10.70 22.99
N LEU A 333 -26.67 11.54 23.36
CA LEU A 333 -25.24 11.24 23.29
C LEU A 333 -24.77 10.80 24.67
N GLU A 334 -23.88 9.81 24.69
CA GLU A 334 -23.15 9.45 25.90
C GLU A 334 -22.16 10.57 26.26
N PHE A 335 -22.03 10.89 27.56
CA PHE A 335 -21.03 11.82 28.06
C PHE A 335 -20.05 11.10 28.97
N ARG A 336 -18.76 11.44 28.83
CA ARG A 336 -17.69 10.98 29.71
C ARG A 336 -16.95 12.16 30.34
N LEU A 337 -16.40 11.95 31.53
CA LEU A 337 -15.72 12.99 32.29
C LEU A 337 -14.25 13.08 31.87
N SER A 338 -13.81 14.28 31.49
CA SER A 338 -12.41 14.62 31.24
C SER A 338 -11.92 15.65 32.27
N SER A 339 -10.63 15.99 32.23
CA SER A 339 -10.05 17.06 33.06
C SER A 339 -10.65 18.44 32.78
N SER A 340 -11.22 18.66 31.59
CA SER A 340 -11.82 19.93 31.15
C SER A 340 -13.35 19.96 31.28
N GLY A 341 -13.99 18.86 31.72
CA GLY A 341 -15.44 18.75 31.90
C GLY A 341 -16.04 17.51 31.25
N ALA A 342 -17.37 17.43 31.23
CA ALA A 342 -18.09 16.36 30.54
C ALA A 342 -18.04 16.58 29.02
N LEU A 343 -17.54 15.58 28.27
CA LEU A 343 -17.43 15.60 26.82
C LEU A 343 -18.38 14.56 26.20
N PRO A 344 -19.06 14.89 25.08
CA PRO A 344 -19.91 13.94 24.39
C PRO A 344 -19.06 12.93 23.60
N ILE A 345 -19.46 11.67 23.57
CA ILE A 345 -18.82 10.67 22.72
C ILE A 345 -19.34 10.83 21.29
N ILE A 346 -18.47 11.35 20.43
CA ILE A 346 -18.74 11.68 19.03
C ILE A 346 -17.65 11.13 18.13
N SER A 347 -18.01 10.86 16.87
CA SER A 347 -17.06 10.56 15.80
C SER A 347 -16.85 11.76 14.88
N GLY A 348 -17.70 12.79 14.92
CA GLY A 348 -17.47 14.01 14.18
C GLY A 348 -18.43 15.16 14.53
N VAL A 349 -18.08 16.35 14.04
CA VAL A 349 -18.81 17.60 14.30
C VAL A 349 -18.63 18.60 13.15
N ALA A 350 -19.66 19.39 12.90
CA ALA A 350 -19.62 20.57 12.04
C ALA A 350 -20.54 21.67 12.60
N TRP A 351 -20.24 22.94 12.33
CA TRP A 351 -21.10 24.05 12.76
C TRP A 351 -21.32 25.06 11.64
N TYR A 352 -22.41 25.81 11.73
CA TYR A 352 -22.71 26.92 10.85
C TYR A 352 -22.50 28.21 11.65
N ASP A 353 -21.59 29.07 11.19
CA ASP A 353 -21.21 30.30 11.91
C ASP A 353 -22.17 31.48 11.67
N GLY A 354 -23.15 31.30 10.79
CA GLY A 354 -24.11 32.32 10.37
C GLY A 354 -23.98 32.69 8.89
N GLU A 355 -22.85 32.36 8.27
CA GLU A 355 -22.58 32.55 6.84
C GLU A 355 -22.12 31.25 6.17
N HIS A 356 -21.19 30.54 6.81
CA HIS A 356 -20.51 29.36 6.27
C HIS A 356 -20.65 28.11 7.16
N TRP A 357 -20.64 26.93 6.53
CA TRP A 357 -20.44 25.67 7.23
C TRP A 357 -18.97 25.47 7.53
N ARG A 358 -18.66 25.01 8.73
CA ARG A 358 -17.31 24.84 9.22
C ARG A 358 -17.05 23.47 9.81
N VAL A 359 -15.84 22.98 9.58
CA VAL A 359 -15.29 21.75 10.16
C VAL A 359 -14.08 22.13 11.01
N PRO A 360 -13.91 21.56 12.21
CA PRO A 360 -12.78 21.89 13.07
C PRO A 360 -11.44 21.64 12.40
N ALA A 361 -10.50 22.56 12.53
CA ALA A 361 -9.15 22.42 11.96
C ALA A 361 -8.45 21.13 12.41
N GLY A 362 -8.58 20.77 13.69
CA GLY A 362 -8.04 19.52 14.22
C GLY A 362 -8.63 18.27 13.56
N LEU A 363 -9.89 18.32 13.11
CA LEU A 363 -10.52 17.21 12.39
C LEU A 363 -10.01 17.12 10.94
N LEU A 364 -9.82 18.26 10.28
CA LEU A 364 -9.27 18.33 8.93
C LEU A 364 -7.81 17.89 8.87
N GLU A 365 -7.02 18.26 9.88
CA GLU A 365 -5.64 17.81 10.00
C GLU A 365 -5.56 16.29 10.16
N ILE A 366 -6.28 15.72 11.13
CA ILE A 366 -6.25 14.27 11.34
C ILE A 366 -6.81 13.56 10.10
N GLY A 367 -7.80 14.15 9.42
CA GLY A 367 -8.30 13.69 8.13
C GLY A 367 -7.22 13.65 7.05
N SER A 368 -6.52 14.77 6.82
CA SER A 368 -5.45 14.89 5.82
C SER A 368 -4.31 13.92 6.08
N VAL A 369 -3.81 13.87 7.31
CA VAL A 369 -2.66 13.04 7.72
C VAL A 369 -2.92 11.55 7.54
N ASN A 370 -4.18 11.12 7.64
CA ASN A 370 -4.57 9.72 7.60
C ASN A 370 -5.37 9.35 6.34
N ASP A 371 -5.47 10.25 5.36
CA ASP A 371 -6.28 10.11 4.14
C ASP A 371 -7.74 9.72 4.43
N PHE A 372 -8.31 10.29 5.51
CA PHE A 372 -9.71 10.14 5.89
C PHE A 372 -10.54 11.36 5.46
N GLY A 373 -11.71 11.09 4.89
CA GLY A 373 -12.74 12.08 4.62
C GLY A 373 -13.86 12.08 5.67
N MET A 374 -14.84 12.98 5.50
CA MET A 374 -16.00 13.06 6.39
C MET A 374 -16.81 11.76 6.45
N ASP A 375 -16.80 10.96 5.39
CA ASP A 375 -17.54 9.69 5.34
C ASP A 375 -16.90 8.63 6.25
N ASP A 376 -15.58 8.66 6.48
CA ASP A 376 -14.87 7.77 7.41
C ASP A 376 -15.19 8.06 8.89
N LEU A 377 -15.65 9.29 9.17
CA LEU A 377 -16.21 9.70 10.47
C LEU A 377 -17.66 9.22 10.66
N GLY A 378 -18.27 8.67 9.60
CA GLY A 378 -19.67 8.24 9.58
C GLY A 378 -20.65 9.32 9.12
N PHE A 379 -20.20 10.43 8.53
CA PHE A 379 -21.09 11.52 8.09
C PHE A 379 -22.14 11.04 7.07
N ALA A 380 -21.73 10.21 6.09
CA ALA A 380 -22.64 9.63 5.11
C ALA A 380 -23.85 8.95 5.77
N GLU A 381 -23.58 8.05 6.73
CA GLU A 381 -24.58 7.19 7.33
C GLU A 381 -25.36 7.87 8.47
N ALA A 382 -24.72 8.77 9.20
CA ALA A 382 -25.33 9.45 10.34
C ALA A 382 -26.10 10.71 9.93
N VAL A 383 -25.63 11.42 8.89
CA VAL A 383 -26.15 12.75 8.51
C VAL A 383 -26.64 12.78 7.06
N ARG A 384 -25.79 12.48 6.08
CA ARG A 384 -26.12 12.68 4.65
C ARG A 384 -27.33 11.87 4.20
N ARG A 385 -27.32 10.55 4.46
CA ARG A 385 -28.36 9.63 3.99
C ARG A 385 -29.67 9.69 4.77
N PRO A 386 -29.67 9.72 6.12
CA PRO A 386 -30.92 9.77 6.89
C PRO A 386 -31.72 11.05 6.63
N PHE A 387 -31.00 12.16 6.49
CA PHE A 387 -31.59 13.48 6.24
C PHE A 387 -31.76 13.75 4.74
N ARG A 388 -31.43 12.78 3.87
CA ARG A 388 -31.58 12.86 2.41
C ARG A 388 -30.96 14.13 1.82
N LEU A 389 -29.77 14.52 2.26
CA LEU A 389 -29.12 15.75 1.75
C LEU A 389 -28.98 15.67 0.23
N GLY A 390 -29.27 16.77 -0.46
CA GLY A 390 -29.31 16.78 -1.93
C GLY A 390 -30.51 16.02 -2.53
N GLY A 391 -31.39 15.39 -1.73
CA GLY A 391 -32.64 14.74 -2.15
C GLY A 391 -33.92 15.39 -1.63
N GLU A 392 -35.07 14.91 -2.13
CA GLU A 392 -36.36 15.29 -1.56
C GLU A 392 -36.67 14.48 -0.30
N LEU A 393 -37.25 15.15 0.70
CA LEU A 393 -37.75 14.53 1.93
C LEU A 393 -39.29 14.60 1.94
N THR A 394 -39.93 13.51 1.52
CA THR A 394 -41.40 13.39 1.45
C THR A 394 -41.90 12.16 2.22
N VAL A 395 -43.21 12.01 2.38
CA VAL A 395 -43.78 10.82 3.03
C VAL A 395 -43.49 9.55 2.23
N ASP A 396 -43.50 9.65 0.89
CA ASP A 396 -43.19 8.54 -0.03
C ASP A 396 -41.75 8.02 0.14
N THR A 397 -40.88 8.83 0.75
CA THR A 397 -39.49 8.46 1.04
C THR A 397 -39.37 7.37 2.11
N PHE A 398 -40.32 7.30 3.05
CA PHE A 398 -40.24 6.46 4.24
C PHE A 398 -41.27 5.34 4.27
N VAL A 399 -42.40 5.52 3.60
CA VAL A 399 -43.55 4.63 3.71
C VAL A 399 -43.80 3.92 2.39
N ALA A 400 -43.90 2.59 2.45
CA ALA A 400 -44.27 1.79 1.29
C ALA A 400 -45.66 2.22 0.75
N PRO A 401 -45.90 2.18 -0.58
CA PRO A 401 -47.16 2.65 -1.17
C PRO A 401 -48.43 2.03 -0.57
N ASP A 402 -48.31 0.80 -0.06
CA ASP A 402 -49.44 -0.01 0.42
C ASP A 402 -49.65 0.10 1.95
N ASP A 403 -48.76 0.77 2.70
CA ASP A 403 -48.89 0.95 4.15
C ASP A 403 -49.67 2.23 4.49
N HIS A 404 -50.99 2.16 4.30
CA HIS A 404 -51.88 3.30 4.51
C HIS A 404 -51.94 3.79 5.97
N GLU A 405 -51.69 2.91 6.95
CA GLU A 405 -51.73 3.27 8.37
C GLU A 405 -50.49 4.08 8.76
N GLN A 406 -49.29 3.59 8.40
CA GLN A 406 -48.06 4.33 8.63
C GLN A 406 -48.03 5.65 7.83
N ARG A 407 -48.57 5.64 6.61
CA ARG A 407 -48.65 6.83 5.76
C ARG A 407 -49.45 7.95 6.43
N ALA A 408 -50.61 7.63 7.02
CA ALA A 408 -51.45 8.63 7.68
C ALA A 408 -50.74 9.30 8.87
N VAL A 409 -49.95 8.53 9.64
CA VAL A 409 -49.13 9.08 10.74
C VAL A 409 -48.07 10.02 10.20
N PHE A 410 -47.35 9.63 9.16
CA PHE A 410 -46.31 10.46 8.55
C PHE A 410 -46.90 11.74 7.94
N GLU A 411 -48.00 11.65 7.20
CA GLU A 411 -48.70 12.82 6.65
C GLU A 411 -49.14 13.79 7.74
N GLN A 412 -49.62 13.28 8.89
CA GLN A 412 -49.98 14.12 10.04
C GLN A 412 -48.77 14.84 10.63
N VAL A 413 -47.64 14.17 10.81
CA VAL A 413 -46.40 14.79 11.32
C VAL A 413 -45.85 15.82 10.33
N PHE A 414 -45.81 15.50 9.05
CA PHE A 414 -45.40 16.43 7.99
C PHE A 414 -46.29 17.68 7.96
N ALA A 415 -47.61 17.53 8.12
CA ALA A 415 -48.55 18.65 8.19
C ALA A 415 -48.43 19.47 9.49
N ALA A 416 -47.97 18.86 10.58
CA ALA A 416 -47.76 19.51 11.87
C ALA A 416 -46.41 20.23 12.00
N CYS A 417 -45.50 20.05 11.03
CA CYS A 417 -44.17 20.63 11.08
C CYS A 417 -44.23 22.16 11.07
N PRO A 418 -43.64 22.83 12.08
CA PRO A 418 -43.68 24.29 12.16
C PRO A 418 -42.73 24.98 11.17
N TYR A 419 -41.84 24.21 10.53
CA TYR A 419 -40.84 24.71 9.59
C TYR A 419 -41.29 24.41 8.15
N PRO A 420 -41.58 25.43 7.32
CA PRO A 420 -42.00 25.21 5.95
C PRO A 420 -40.83 24.70 5.10
N ALA A 421 -41.15 23.88 4.09
CA ALA A 421 -40.17 23.40 3.13
C ALA A 421 -39.53 24.56 2.35
N GLN A 422 -38.21 24.52 2.19
CA GLN A 422 -37.47 25.54 1.45
C GLN A 422 -37.19 25.10 0.01
N PRO A 423 -36.86 26.05 -0.90
CA PRO A 423 -36.42 25.72 -2.24
C PRO A 423 -35.21 24.78 -2.24
N ARG A 424 -35.16 23.89 -3.23
CA ARG A 424 -34.02 22.99 -3.42
C ARG A 424 -32.78 23.77 -3.88
N PRO A 425 -31.57 23.35 -3.50
CA PRO A 425 -30.34 23.88 -4.07
C PRO A 425 -30.25 23.62 -5.58
N ALA A 426 -29.42 24.40 -6.28
CA ALA A 426 -29.14 24.18 -7.70
C ALA A 426 -28.52 22.79 -7.93
N ALA A 427 -28.78 22.17 -9.09
CA ALA A 427 -28.37 20.78 -9.38
C ALA A 427 -26.88 20.53 -9.11
N ALA A 428 -25.98 21.40 -9.63
CA ALA A 428 -24.54 21.26 -9.42
C ALA A 428 -24.11 21.24 -7.94
N VAL A 429 -24.84 21.95 -7.07
CA VAL A 429 -24.55 22.06 -5.62
C VAL A 429 -25.08 20.85 -4.84
N ARG A 430 -26.11 20.17 -5.38
CA ARG A 430 -26.75 19.01 -4.72
C ARG A 430 -25.86 17.77 -4.66
N LEU A 431 -24.74 17.72 -5.39
CA LEU A 431 -23.73 16.68 -5.23
C LEU A 431 -22.77 16.97 -4.06
N GLY A 432 -22.81 18.18 -3.49
CA GLY A 432 -22.03 18.56 -2.32
C GLY A 432 -20.53 18.35 -2.52
N TYR A 433 -19.86 17.79 -1.51
CA TYR A 433 -18.45 17.40 -1.57
C TYR A 433 -18.19 16.14 -2.44
N GLY A 434 -19.23 15.57 -3.05
CA GLY A 434 -19.10 14.46 -3.98
C GLY A 434 -18.37 14.84 -5.27
N LEU A 435 -18.24 16.13 -5.59
CA LEU A 435 -17.53 16.68 -6.75
C LEU A 435 -16.16 17.29 -6.39
N PRO A 436 -15.22 17.37 -7.35
CA PRO A 436 -14.03 18.20 -7.23
C PRO A 436 -14.40 19.68 -7.03
N GLN A 437 -13.82 20.33 -6.02
CA GLN A 437 -14.03 21.77 -5.78
C GLN A 437 -13.18 22.61 -6.72
N ASP A 438 -13.72 23.73 -7.21
CA ASP A 438 -13.01 24.78 -7.95
C ASP A 438 -12.19 24.33 -9.17
N VAL A 439 -12.54 23.19 -9.77
CA VAL A 439 -11.90 22.68 -11.00
C VAL A 439 -12.95 22.52 -12.09
N THR A 440 -12.74 23.20 -13.22
CA THR A 440 -13.57 23.04 -14.42
C THR A 440 -13.31 21.69 -15.10
N HIS A 441 -14.27 21.20 -15.88
CA HIS A 441 -14.07 19.98 -16.68
C HIS A 441 -12.83 20.06 -17.59
N THR A 442 -12.53 21.24 -18.15
CA THR A 442 -11.32 21.45 -18.97
C THR A 442 -10.03 21.34 -18.15
N GLU A 443 -10.01 21.85 -16.91
CA GLU A 443 -8.87 21.70 -16.02
C GLU A 443 -8.69 20.25 -15.54
N LEU A 444 -9.77 19.51 -15.30
CA LEU A 444 -9.69 18.05 -15.03
C LEU A 444 -9.03 17.31 -16.19
N VAL A 445 -9.41 17.62 -17.43
CA VAL A 445 -8.78 17.04 -18.63
C VAL A 445 -7.28 17.38 -18.69
N GLY A 446 -6.90 18.62 -18.36
CA GLY A 446 -5.49 19.03 -18.27
C GLY A 446 -4.72 18.32 -17.16
N GLN A 447 -5.33 18.08 -16.00
CA GLN A 447 -4.74 17.29 -14.91
C GLN A 447 -4.52 15.82 -15.33
N ILE A 448 -5.45 15.24 -16.09
CA ILE A 448 -5.29 13.89 -16.65
C ILE A 448 -4.10 13.85 -17.63
N GLU A 449 -3.97 14.84 -18.51
CA GLU A 449 -2.82 14.95 -19.44
C GLU A 449 -1.50 15.00 -18.67
N ARG A 450 -1.42 15.81 -17.60
CA ARG A 450 -0.23 15.86 -16.72
C ARG A 450 0.08 14.52 -16.06
N ALA A 451 -0.91 13.86 -15.49
CA ALA A 451 -0.73 12.56 -14.84
C ALA A 451 -0.24 11.49 -15.83
N THR A 452 -0.80 11.45 -17.04
CA THR A 452 -0.35 10.50 -18.08
C THR A 452 1.09 10.77 -18.55
N GLU A 453 1.48 12.03 -18.64
CA GLU A 453 2.85 12.38 -19.04
C GLU A 453 3.86 12.03 -17.94
N ALA A 454 3.59 12.46 -16.70
CA ALA A 454 4.46 12.25 -15.56
C ALA A 454 4.70 10.76 -15.27
N TRP A 455 3.71 9.90 -15.51
CA TRP A 455 3.83 8.46 -15.24
C TRP A 455 4.89 7.74 -16.08
N TRP A 456 5.48 8.35 -17.09
CA TRP A 456 6.61 7.75 -17.82
C TRP A 456 7.94 7.85 -17.09
N ASP A 457 8.06 8.87 -16.23
CA ASP A 457 9.32 9.32 -15.63
C ASP A 457 9.32 9.24 -14.09
N VAL A 458 8.14 9.35 -13.47
CA VAL A 458 7.97 9.33 -12.01
C VAL A 458 7.00 8.20 -11.64
N GLU A 459 7.37 7.37 -10.67
CA GLU A 459 6.44 6.40 -10.09
C GLU A 459 5.50 7.11 -9.10
N PRO A 460 4.20 6.76 -9.05
CA PRO A 460 3.21 7.46 -8.20
C PRO A 460 3.55 7.46 -6.71
N ASP A 461 4.26 6.44 -6.24
CA ASP A 461 4.66 6.28 -4.84
C ASP A 461 5.91 7.11 -4.49
N GLU A 462 6.64 7.60 -5.50
CA GLU A 462 7.87 8.40 -5.37
C GLU A 462 7.64 9.90 -5.64
N ALA A 463 6.42 10.30 -5.99
CA ALA A 463 6.09 11.69 -6.28
C ALA A 463 6.18 12.58 -5.03
N ASP A 464 6.76 13.78 -5.19
CA ASP A 464 6.77 14.80 -4.13
C ASP A 464 5.32 15.20 -3.80
N PRO A 465 4.87 15.08 -2.53
CA PRO A 465 3.53 15.50 -2.12
C PRO A 465 3.18 16.95 -2.46
N ARG A 466 4.17 17.85 -2.60
CA ARG A 466 3.96 19.28 -2.92
C ARG A 466 3.63 19.54 -4.38
N ASP A 467 4.10 18.68 -5.28
CA ASP A 467 3.88 18.79 -6.73
C ASP A 467 3.46 17.44 -7.31
N ASP A 468 2.50 16.79 -6.65
CA ASP A 468 2.04 15.45 -7.04
C ASP A 468 1.28 15.52 -8.39
N PRO A 469 1.89 15.07 -9.50
CA PRO A 469 1.26 15.14 -10.81
C PRO A 469 0.11 14.13 -10.95
N PHE A 470 -0.03 13.22 -9.98
CA PHE A 470 -1.05 12.17 -9.96
C PHE A 470 -2.31 12.60 -9.20
N ARG A 471 -2.50 13.89 -8.92
CA ARG A 471 -3.77 14.44 -8.41
C ARG A 471 -4.68 14.94 -9.53
N VAL A 472 -5.90 14.41 -9.55
CA VAL A 472 -6.97 14.85 -10.47
C VAL A 472 -8.21 15.22 -9.66
N GLY A 473 -8.69 16.45 -9.82
CA GLY A 473 -9.83 16.98 -9.06
C GLY A 473 -9.57 17.02 -7.54
N GLY A 474 -8.32 17.25 -7.13
CA GLY A 474 -7.88 17.22 -5.73
C GLY A 474 -7.67 15.81 -5.17
N ARG A 475 -8.04 14.76 -5.91
CA ARG A 475 -7.95 13.36 -5.46
C ARG A 475 -6.71 12.69 -6.05
N ARG A 476 -5.93 12.02 -5.19
CA ARG A 476 -4.76 11.25 -5.62
C ARG A 476 -5.19 10.02 -6.41
N LEU A 477 -4.52 9.76 -7.51
CA LEU A 477 -4.64 8.52 -8.27
C LEU A 477 -3.82 7.44 -7.58
N ARG A 478 -4.48 6.35 -7.17
CA ARG A 478 -3.81 5.23 -6.51
C ARG A 478 -3.34 4.19 -7.51
N SER A 479 -2.13 3.68 -7.33
CA SER A 479 -1.53 2.63 -8.15
C SER A 479 -2.10 1.25 -7.80
N PHE A 480 -2.42 0.46 -8.82
CA PHE A 480 -2.88 -0.92 -8.75
C PHE A 480 -2.00 -1.78 -9.65
N ASP A 481 -1.27 -2.70 -9.04
CA ASP A 481 -0.31 -3.60 -9.68
C ASP A 481 0.74 -2.86 -10.56
N GLY A 482 0.98 -1.56 -10.36
CA GLY A 482 1.89 -0.75 -11.19
C GLY A 482 1.47 -0.60 -12.66
N ARG A 483 0.22 -0.95 -13.01
CA ARG A 483 -0.30 -0.86 -14.40
C ARG A 483 -1.57 -0.05 -14.54
N ILE A 484 -2.20 0.27 -13.42
CA ILE A 484 -3.43 1.03 -13.38
C ILE A 484 -3.30 2.09 -12.30
N LEU A 485 -3.61 3.31 -12.64
CA LEU A 485 -3.93 4.38 -11.72
C LEU A 485 -5.45 4.54 -11.70
N ARG A 486 -6.06 4.63 -10.52
CA ARG A 486 -7.50 4.93 -10.42
C ARG A 486 -7.81 5.88 -9.28
N SER A 487 -8.86 6.66 -9.47
CA SER A 487 -9.50 7.42 -8.40
C SER A 487 -10.99 7.59 -8.69
N ILE A 488 -11.81 7.60 -7.64
CA ILE A 488 -13.20 8.03 -7.74
C ILE A 488 -13.13 9.55 -7.88
N VAL A 489 -13.50 10.12 -9.02
CA VAL A 489 -13.44 11.57 -9.26
C VAL A 489 -14.75 12.27 -8.90
N ALA A 490 -15.86 11.54 -8.94
CA ALA A 490 -17.15 12.04 -8.47
C ALA A 490 -17.99 10.91 -7.87
N MET A 491 -18.81 11.25 -6.89
CA MET A 491 -19.69 10.32 -6.19
C MET A 491 -21.02 10.99 -5.88
N ALA A 492 -22.10 10.20 -5.86
CA ALA A 492 -23.44 10.70 -5.60
C ALA A 492 -24.24 9.71 -4.76
N GLU A 493 -25.31 10.21 -4.16
CA GLU A 493 -26.31 9.38 -3.53
C GLU A 493 -27.30 8.82 -4.57
N PRO A 494 -28.02 7.72 -4.28
CA PRO A 494 -28.98 7.11 -5.20
C PRO A 494 -30.03 8.10 -5.76
N TRP A 495 -30.47 9.07 -4.95
CA TRP A 495 -31.45 10.10 -5.32
C TRP A 495 -30.85 11.35 -6.00
N THR A 496 -29.54 11.39 -6.20
CA THR A 496 -28.82 12.42 -6.97
C THR A 496 -28.06 11.83 -8.16
N SER A 497 -28.37 10.59 -8.53
CA SER A 497 -27.71 9.87 -9.63
C SER A 497 -27.90 10.53 -10.99
N ASP A 498 -29.06 11.18 -11.21
CA ASP A 498 -29.35 11.96 -12.40
C ASP A 498 -28.37 13.12 -12.59
N ILE A 499 -28.03 13.82 -11.50
CA ILE A 499 -27.09 14.94 -11.51
C ILE A 499 -25.66 14.47 -11.81
N LEU A 500 -25.25 13.34 -11.21
CA LEU A 500 -23.94 12.74 -11.51
C LEU A 500 -23.85 12.33 -12.99
N LEU A 501 -24.92 11.79 -13.55
CA LEU A 501 -24.97 11.41 -14.96
C LEU A 501 -24.86 12.62 -15.89
N GLU A 502 -25.47 13.76 -15.52
CA GLU A 502 -25.32 15.02 -16.25
C GLU A 502 -23.87 15.55 -16.16
N TRP A 503 -23.31 15.64 -14.95
CA TRP A 503 -21.92 16.07 -14.74
C TRP A 503 -20.91 15.18 -15.50
N THR A 504 -21.07 13.86 -15.45
CA THR A 504 -20.20 12.93 -16.19
C THR A 504 -20.38 13.03 -17.71
N ALA A 505 -21.57 13.39 -18.19
CA ALA A 505 -21.79 13.66 -19.60
C ALA A 505 -21.03 14.92 -20.05
N GLU A 506 -21.03 15.99 -19.25
CA GLU A 506 -20.26 17.21 -19.50
C GLU A 506 -18.74 16.95 -19.46
N LEU A 507 -18.25 16.18 -18.49
CA LEU A 507 -16.84 15.77 -18.44
C LEU A 507 -16.46 14.97 -19.70
N ARG A 508 -17.32 14.03 -20.11
CA ARG A 508 -17.12 13.27 -21.35
C ARG A 508 -17.11 14.18 -22.58
N GLU A 509 -17.99 15.18 -22.65
CA GLU A 509 -17.99 16.15 -23.75
C GLU A 509 -16.70 16.96 -23.78
N ALA A 510 -16.16 17.37 -22.62
CA ALA A 510 -14.86 18.03 -22.53
C ALA A 510 -13.72 17.11 -23.00
N MET A 511 -13.72 15.84 -22.59
CA MET A 511 -12.76 14.82 -23.05
C MET A 511 -12.88 14.59 -24.56
N GLU A 512 -14.09 14.46 -25.12
CA GLU A 512 -14.30 14.27 -26.55
C GLU A 512 -13.92 15.51 -27.38
N ALA A 513 -14.16 16.70 -26.85
CA ALA A 513 -13.73 17.95 -27.47
C ALA A 513 -12.20 18.04 -27.55
N ARG A 514 -11.50 17.52 -26.52
CA ARG A 514 -10.03 17.56 -26.43
C ARG A 514 -9.32 16.42 -27.15
N TRP A 515 -9.82 15.19 -27.02
CA TRP A 515 -9.15 13.96 -27.48
C TRP A 515 -9.88 13.25 -28.63
N GLY A 516 -11.02 13.79 -29.07
CA GLY A 516 -11.85 13.16 -30.08
C GLY A 516 -12.72 12.02 -29.53
N ARG A 517 -13.36 11.28 -30.45
CA ARG A 517 -14.37 10.29 -30.10
C ARG A 517 -13.77 9.09 -29.37
N ALA A 518 -14.37 8.72 -28.24
CA ALA A 518 -13.97 7.56 -27.46
C ALA A 518 -14.20 6.22 -28.20
N VAL A 519 -13.35 5.24 -27.90
CA VAL A 519 -13.60 3.83 -28.20
C VAL A 519 -14.37 3.21 -27.04
N GLN A 520 -15.30 2.30 -27.31
CA GLN A 520 -16.04 1.63 -26.24
C GLN A 520 -15.24 0.43 -25.69
N MET A 521 -14.88 0.49 -24.40
CA MET A 521 -14.38 -0.66 -23.65
C MET A 521 -15.54 -1.43 -23.03
N GLN A 522 -15.50 -2.76 -23.14
CA GLN A 522 -16.48 -3.67 -22.54
C GLN A 522 -15.76 -4.76 -21.75
N ALA A 523 -16.26 -5.07 -20.56
CA ALA A 523 -15.71 -6.14 -19.71
C ALA A 523 -15.95 -7.55 -20.29
N HIS A 524 -16.92 -7.68 -21.19
CA HIS A 524 -17.25 -8.90 -21.91
C HIS A 524 -17.02 -8.71 -23.41
N ASN A 525 -16.67 -9.78 -24.10
CA ASN A 525 -16.61 -9.77 -25.55
C ASN A 525 -18.04 -9.65 -26.13
N PRO A 526 -18.34 -8.63 -26.95
CA PRO A 526 -19.70 -8.41 -27.47
C PRO A 526 -20.21 -9.55 -28.36
N HIS A 527 -19.30 -10.33 -28.97
CA HIS A 527 -19.67 -11.41 -29.88
C HIS A 527 -19.83 -12.75 -29.16
N SER A 528 -18.90 -13.10 -28.27
CA SER A 528 -18.91 -14.40 -27.60
C SER A 528 -19.58 -14.39 -26.22
N GLY A 529 -19.80 -13.20 -25.63
CA GLY A 529 -20.28 -13.04 -24.25
C GLY A 529 -19.25 -13.45 -23.20
N LEU A 530 -18.07 -13.96 -23.60
CA LEU A 530 -17.02 -14.37 -22.68
C LEU A 530 -16.39 -13.16 -22.00
N GLU A 531 -16.04 -13.32 -20.72
CA GLU A 531 -15.29 -12.33 -19.97
C GLU A 531 -13.93 -12.04 -20.64
N ARG A 532 -13.62 -10.76 -20.82
CA ARG A 532 -12.24 -10.34 -21.11
C ARG A 532 -11.48 -10.30 -19.81
N LYS A 533 -10.30 -10.92 -19.71
CA LYS A 533 -9.53 -10.93 -18.47
C LYS A 533 -8.27 -10.07 -18.59
N THR A 534 -8.48 -8.77 -18.68
CA THR A 534 -7.40 -7.79 -18.59
C THR A 534 -7.44 -7.12 -17.21
N PRO A 535 -6.34 -6.52 -16.74
CA PRO A 535 -6.35 -5.73 -15.52
C PRO A 535 -7.48 -4.69 -15.48
N VAL A 536 -7.69 -3.92 -16.57
CA VAL A 536 -8.76 -2.91 -16.63
C VAL A 536 -10.15 -3.53 -16.50
N THR A 537 -10.43 -4.65 -17.17
CA THR A 537 -11.76 -5.27 -17.06
C THR A 537 -11.98 -5.94 -15.70
N ARG A 538 -10.92 -6.30 -14.96
CA ARG A 538 -11.01 -6.74 -13.56
C ARG A 538 -11.49 -5.59 -12.67
N VAL A 539 -10.97 -4.37 -12.88
CA VAL A 539 -11.48 -3.17 -12.20
C VAL A 539 -12.95 -2.93 -12.54
N MET A 540 -13.31 -2.93 -13.83
CA MET A 540 -14.70 -2.75 -14.28
C MET A 540 -15.68 -3.74 -13.64
N ARG A 541 -15.31 -5.03 -13.56
CA ARG A 541 -16.11 -6.05 -12.88
C ARG A 541 -16.15 -5.86 -11.38
N GLY A 542 -15.04 -5.47 -10.74
CA GLY A 542 -14.98 -5.22 -9.30
C GLY A 542 -15.91 -4.10 -8.85
N VAL A 543 -16.17 -3.12 -9.71
CA VAL A 543 -17.11 -2.02 -9.47
C VAL A 543 -18.54 -2.36 -9.93
N GLY A 544 -18.71 -3.39 -10.75
CA GLY A 544 -20.02 -3.74 -11.34
C GLY A 544 -20.43 -2.89 -12.55
N LEU A 545 -19.51 -2.09 -13.11
CA LEU A 545 -19.75 -1.23 -14.28
C LEU A 545 -19.02 -1.79 -15.51
N LEU A 546 -19.77 -2.49 -16.37
CA LEU A 546 -19.22 -3.38 -17.40
C LEU A 546 -18.87 -2.71 -18.74
N SER A 547 -19.08 -1.41 -18.87
CA SER A 547 -18.88 -0.66 -20.11
C SER A 547 -18.40 0.76 -19.81
N ALA A 548 -17.38 1.25 -20.52
CA ALA A 548 -16.85 2.61 -20.35
C ALA A 548 -16.25 3.16 -21.65
N PRO A 549 -16.33 4.48 -21.91
CA PRO A 549 -15.53 5.12 -22.94
C PRO A 549 -14.03 5.05 -22.60
N LEU A 550 -13.20 4.88 -23.63
CA LEU A 550 -11.75 4.80 -23.57
C LEU A 550 -11.14 5.76 -24.60
N TRP A 551 -10.13 6.51 -24.16
CA TRP A 551 -9.26 7.34 -24.99
C TRP A 551 -7.80 6.90 -24.83
N TRP A 552 -6.98 7.20 -25.83
CA TRP A 552 -5.54 7.09 -25.74
C TRP A 552 -4.97 8.49 -25.49
N VAL A 553 -4.15 8.64 -24.46
CA VAL A 553 -3.51 9.90 -24.08
C VAL A 553 -2.09 9.58 -23.61
N ASN A 554 -1.10 10.14 -24.31
CA ASN A 554 0.34 9.96 -24.06
C ASN A 554 0.77 8.47 -23.98
N GLY A 555 0.11 7.58 -24.74
CA GLY A 555 0.37 6.14 -24.74
C GLY A 555 -0.35 5.35 -23.64
N HIS A 556 -1.14 6.00 -22.79
CA HIS A 556 -1.98 5.37 -21.77
C HIS A 556 -3.45 5.29 -22.18
N ALA A 557 -4.13 4.25 -21.72
CA ALA A 557 -5.57 4.12 -21.85
C ALA A 557 -6.26 4.89 -20.72
N VAL A 558 -7.00 5.94 -21.05
CA VAL A 558 -7.80 6.73 -20.11
C VAL A 558 -9.26 6.30 -20.23
N LEU A 559 -9.87 5.88 -19.13
CA LEU A 559 -11.27 5.47 -19.06
C LEU A 559 -12.03 6.28 -18.01
N LEU A 560 -13.27 6.64 -18.34
CA LEU A 560 -14.24 7.18 -17.39
C LEU A 560 -15.31 6.13 -17.12
N ILE A 561 -15.16 5.38 -16.04
CA ILE A 561 -16.11 4.35 -15.62
C ILE A 561 -17.15 5.03 -14.73
N SER A 562 -18.35 5.29 -15.25
CA SER A 562 -19.42 5.94 -14.49
C SER A 562 -20.75 5.22 -14.59
N GLY A 563 -21.53 5.32 -13.52
CA GLY A 563 -22.89 4.78 -13.48
C GLY A 563 -23.33 4.39 -12.08
N ILE A 564 -24.45 3.67 -12.03
CA ILE A 564 -24.98 3.08 -10.81
C ILE A 564 -24.49 1.63 -10.77
N PRO A 565 -23.63 1.26 -9.80
CA PRO A 565 -23.15 -0.11 -9.67
C PRO A 565 -24.32 -1.07 -9.36
N ASP A 566 -24.14 -2.34 -9.71
CA ASP A 566 -25.09 -3.38 -9.27
C ASP A 566 -25.04 -3.48 -7.73
N PRO A 567 -26.17 -3.64 -7.03
CA PRO A 567 -26.22 -3.66 -5.56
C PRO A 567 -25.31 -4.71 -4.91
N SER A 568 -24.91 -5.75 -5.65
CA SER A 568 -23.98 -6.77 -5.16
C SER A 568 -22.53 -6.27 -5.03
N TYR A 569 -22.20 -5.13 -5.65
CA TYR A 569 -20.85 -4.55 -5.73
C TYR A 569 -20.75 -3.19 -5.03
N GLY A 570 -21.87 -2.51 -4.79
CA GLY A 570 -21.95 -1.24 -4.08
C GLY A 570 -23.32 -0.58 -4.29
N GLU A 571 -23.68 0.37 -3.43
CA GLU A 571 -24.96 1.09 -3.53
C GLU A 571 -24.83 2.50 -4.14
N GLU A 572 -23.60 3.03 -4.21
CA GLU A 572 -23.36 4.44 -4.53
C GLU A 572 -23.06 4.66 -6.03
N PRO A 573 -23.87 5.49 -6.73
CA PRO A 573 -23.51 6.01 -8.03
C PRO A 573 -22.16 6.76 -7.99
N GLN A 574 -21.28 6.45 -8.93
CA GLN A 574 -19.92 6.98 -8.93
C GLN A 574 -19.37 7.17 -10.34
N ALA A 575 -18.35 8.02 -10.44
CA ALA A 575 -17.52 8.24 -11.61
C ALA A 575 -16.05 7.98 -11.24
N ILE A 576 -15.45 7.01 -11.90
CA ILE A 576 -14.09 6.54 -11.63
C ILE A 576 -13.24 6.84 -12.84
N LEU A 577 -12.17 7.60 -12.63
CA LEU A 577 -11.12 7.79 -13.60
C LEU A 577 -10.14 6.61 -13.48
N VAL A 578 -9.84 5.98 -14.60
CA VAL A 578 -8.84 4.92 -14.71
C VAL A 578 -7.83 5.32 -15.79
N ILE A 579 -6.56 5.43 -15.43
CA ILE A 579 -5.45 5.58 -16.36
C ILE A 579 -4.66 4.28 -16.33
N ALA A 580 -4.47 3.63 -17.47
CA ALA A 580 -3.83 2.32 -17.52
C ALA A 580 -2.72 2.29 -18.57
N ARG A 581 -1.66 1.52 -18.29
CA ARG A 581 -0.65 1.19 -19.30
C ARG A 581 -1.31 0.44 -20.47
N ALA A 582 -0.77 0.56 -21.67
CA ALA A 582 -1.37 -0.03 -22.87
C ALA A 582 -1.53 -1.56 -22.79
N ASP A 583 -0.66 -2.25 -22.05
CA ASP A 583 -0.73 -3.70 -21.85
C ASP A 583 -1.84 -4.11 -20.85
N ALA A 584 -2.33 -3.19 -20.00
CA ALA A 584 -3.41 -3.43 -19.05
C ALA A 584 -4.80 -3.57 -19.72
N VAL A 585 -4.92 -3.20 -21.00
CA VAL A 585 -6.13 -3.38 -21.81
C VAL A 585 -6.03 -4.56 -22.79
N LEU A 586 -4.90 -5.26 -22.82
CA LEU A 586 -4.64 -6.34 -23.76
C LEU A 586 -4.35 -7.67 -23.04
N ASP A 587 -5.03 -8.74 -23.46
CA ASP A 587 -4.80 -10.10 -22.97
C ASP A 587 -3.98 -10.87 -24.01
N VAL A 588 -2.65 -10.78 -23.92
CA VAL A 588 -1.73 -11.35 -24.93
C VAL A 588 -1.95 -12.86 -25.09
N VAL A 589 -2.21 -13.55 -23.98
CA VAL A 589 -2.34 -15.01 -23.91
C VAL A 589 -3.78 -15.47 -23.69
N ARG A 590 -4.78 -14.62 -24.00
CA ARG A 590 -6.23 -14.87 -23.92
C ARG A 590 -6.66 -15.75 -22.74
N ASN A 591 -6.29 -15.37 -21.52
CA ASN A 591 -6.66 -16.05 -20.27
C ASN A 591 -6.14 -17.50 -20.17
N THR A 592 -5.05 -17.82 -20.85
CA THR A 592 -4.36 -19.11 -20.68
C THR A 592 -3.52 -19.05 -19.40
N ARG A 593 -3.77 -19.96 -18.45
CA ARG A 593 -3.01 -20.03 -17.18
C ARG A 593 -1.54 -20.36 -17.47
N THR A 594 -0.59 -19.89 -16.65
CA THR A 594 0.85 -20.19 -16.81
C THR A 594 1.14 -21.68 -16.96
N TRP A 595 0.46 -22.52 -16.18
CA TRP A 595 0.62 -23.97 -16.27
C TRP A 595 0.09 -24.60 -17.53
N GLU A 596 -1.00 -24.06 -18.06
CA GLU A 596 -1.48 -24.50 -19.36
C GLU A 596 -0.52 -24.09 -20.46
N LEU A 597 0.01 -22.85 -20.41
CA LEU A 597 1.05 -22.39 -21.33
C LEU A 597 2.32 -23.24 -21.25
N ARG A 598 2.76 -23.59 -20.04
CA ARG A 598 3.92 -24.43 -19.82
C ARG A 598 3.72 -25.83 -20.41
N THR A 599 2.58 -26.47 -20.15
CA THR A 599 2.26 -27.79 -20.72
C THR A 599 2.25 -27.73 -22.25
N ARG A 600 1.64 -26.70 -22.84
CA ARG A 600 1.65 -26.48 -24.29
C ARG A 600 3.09 -26.32 -24.80
N ALA A 601 3.87 -25.42 -24.18
CA ALA A 601 5.25 -25.15 -24.55
C ALA A 601 6.14 -26.41 -24.47
N ARG A 602 5.92 -27.28 -23.48
CA ARG A 602 6.62 -28.57 -23.35
C ARG A 602 6.27 -29.55 -24.47
N VAL A 603 4.97 -29.74 -24.78
CA VAL A 603 4.53 -30.61 -25.89
C VAL A 603 5.12 -30.13 -27.21
N LEU A 604 5.07 -28.81 -27.44
CA LEU A 604 5.62 -28.19 -28.65
C LEU A 604 7.14 -28.34 -28.70
N GLY A 605 7.85 -28.15 -27.58
CA GLY A 605 9.29 -28.36 -27.48
C GLY A 605 9.70 -29.80 -27.79
N THR A 606 9.02 -30.79 -27.21
CA THR A 606 9.24 -32.22 -27.48
C THR A 606 9.00 -32.56 -28.95
N LEU A 607 7.93 -32.05 -29.56
CA LEU A 607 7.65 -32.27 -30.98
C LEU A 607 8.67 -31.58 -31.88
N THR A 608 9.14 -30.41 -31.47
CA THR A 608 10.20 -29.69 -32.18
C THR A 608 11.50 -30.49 -32.17
N GLU A 609 11.87 -31.08 -31.03
CA GLU A 609 13.03 -31.97 -30.92
C GLU A 609 12.90 -33.19 -31.88
N MET A 610 11.72 -33.82 -31.93
CA MET A 610 11.48 -34.97 -32.81
C MET A 610 11.48 -34.62 -34.31
N THR A 611 11.05 -33.40 -34.67
CA THR A 611 10.91 -32.98 -36.07
C THR A 611 12.18 -32.34 -36.63
N SER A 612 12.92 -31.58 -35.81
CA SER A 612 14.09 -30.79 -36.20
C SER A 612 15.42 -31.29 -35.64
N GLY A 613 15.40 -32.16 -34.62
CA GLY A 613 16.61 -32.65 -33.93
C GLY A 613 17.31 -31.61 -33.04
N ALA A 614 16.75 -30.40 -32.91
CA ALA A 614 17.28 -29.35 -32.05
C ALA A 614 16.74 -29.53 -30.61
N ALA A 615 17.64 -29.71 -29.64
CA ALA A 615 17.31 -29.75 -28.22
C ALA A 615 16.75 -28.38 -27.79
N GLN A 616 15.57 -28.33 -27.16
CA GLN A 616 14.87 -27.05 -26.95
C GLN A 616 14.13 -26.94 -25.62
N THR A 617 14.31 -27.83 -24.63
CA THR A 617 13.78 -27.56 -23.29
C THR A 617 14.69 -28.07 -22.19
N ASP A 618 15.21 -27.12 -21.41
CA ASP A 618 16.19 -27.35 -20.35
C ASP A 618 15.78 -26.65 -19.05
N GLU A 619 16.34 -27.12 -17.93
CA GLU A 619 16.25 -26.45 -16.64
C GLU A 619 17.37 -25.41 -16.49
N ILE A 620 17.04 -24.25 -15.94
CA ILE A 620 17.96 -23.14 -15.71
C ILE A 620 17.81 -22.61 -14.29
N ALA A 621 18.95 -22.36 -13.62
CA ALA A 621 18.94 -21.69 -12.32
C ALA A 621 18.63 -20.19 -12.50
N TRP A 622 18.14 -19.52 -11.47
CA TRP A 622 17.83 -18.09 -11.49
C TRP A 622 17.78 -17.56 -10.06
N ASN A 623 17.74 -16.24 -9.90
CA ASN A 623 17.80 -15.56 -8.61
C ASN A 623 16.41 -15.31 -8.00
N GLY A 624 15.44 -16.20 -8.25
CA GLY A 624 14.07 -16.07 -7.74
C GLY A 624 13.93 -16.37 -6.24
N PRO A 625 12.71 -16.21 -5.68
CA PRO A 625 12.43 -16.47 -4.27
C PRO A 625 12.60 -17.95 -3.95
N SER A 626 13.06 -18.22 -2.72
CA SER A 626 13.10 -19.58 -2.18
C SER A 626 11.70 -20.05 -1.76
N LEU A 627 11.50 -21.37 -1.72
CA LEU A 627 10.28 -21.96 -1.18
C LEU A 627 10.13 -21.58 0.30
N ALA A 628 8.89 -21.29 0.72
CA ALA A 628 8.61 -20.83 2.07
C ALA A 628 9.22 -21.75 3.16
N GLY A 629 10.05 -21.16 4.03
CA GLY A 629 10.74 -21.86 5.10
C GLY A 629 12.02 -22.60 4.69
N SER A 630 12.50 -22.43 3.46
CA SER A 630 13.68 -23.11 2.88
C SER A 630 14.60 -22.13 2.16
N ASP A 631 15.84 -22.55 1.90
CA ASP A 631 16.82 -21.86 1.04
C ASP A 631 16.77 -22.33 -0.43
N LEU A 632 15.90 -23.30 -0.73
CA LEU A 632 15.76 -23.89 -2.06
C LEU A 632 15.04 -22.94 -3.03
N VAL A 633 15.76 -22.47 -4.04
CA VAL A 633 15.21 -21.73 -5.20
C VAL A 633 14.91 -22.72 -6.33
N PRO A 634 13.64 -22.93 -6.70
CA PRO A 634 13.31 -23.88 -7.75
C PRO A 634 13.80 -23.43 -9.11
N ARG A 635 14.33 -24.36 -9.91
CA ARG A 635 14.84 -24.04 -11.26
C ARG A 635 13.68 -23.68 -12.20
N ALA A 636 13.87 -22.64 -13.00
CA ALA A 636 12.98 -22.33 -14.11
C ALA A 636 13.20 -23.32 -15.26
N THR A 637 12.23 -23.43 -16.15
CA THR A 637 12.40 -24.13 -17.43
C THR A 637 12.48 -23.13 -18.56
N ARG A 638 13.30 -23.41 -19.56
CA ARG A 638 13.40 -22.59 -20.75
C ARG A 638 13.25 -23.42 -22.00
N GLY A 639 12.82 -22.78 -23.08
CA GLY A 639 12.80 -23.40 -24.38
C GLY A 639 12.50 -22.45 -25.51
N ARG A 640 12.39 -23.00 -26.71
CA ARG A 640 12.12 -22.23 -27.93
C ARG A 640 10.95 -22.83 -28.71
N LEU A 641 10.22 -21.95 -29.39
CA LEU A 641 9.10 -22.26 -30.26
C LEU A 641 9.29 -21.51 -31.59
N ARG A 642 9.08 -22.20 -32.72
CA ARG A 642 8.99 -21.53 -34.02
C ARG A 642 7.54 -21.10 -34.27
N THR A 643 7.36 -19.87 -34.75
CA THR A 643 6.05 -19.28 -35.03
C THR A 643 6.11 -18.51 -36.35
N GLY A 644 5.96 -19.21 -37.47
CA GLY A 644 6.04 -18.63 -38.81
C GLY A 644 7.43 -18.08 -39.13
N ASP A 645 7.54 -16.74 -39.15
CA ASP A 645 8.73 -15.93 -39.42
C ASP A 645 9.48 -15.49 -38.15
N HIS A 646 9.03 -15.94 -36.98
CA HIS A 646 9.66 -15.67 -35.69
C HIS A 646 10.03 -16.95 -34.95
N HIS A 647 10.97 -16.82 -34.02
CA HIS A 647 11.18 -17.72 -32.90
C HIS A 647 10.81 -17.01 -31.61
N TRP A 648 10.08 -17.71 -30.74
CA TRP A 648 9.81 -17.27 -29.39
C TRP A 648 10.60 -18.11 -28.40
N VAL A 649 11.28 -17.45 -27.48
CA VAL A 649 11.97 -18.11 -26.38
C VAL A 649 11.19 -17.82 -25.12
N TRP A 650 10.94 -18.87 -24.35
CA TRP A 650 10.17 -18.79 -23.12
C TRP A 650 11.02 -19.25 -21.95
N HIS A 651 10.80 -18.63 -20.80
CA HIS A 651 11.27 -19.06 -19.49
C HIS A 651 10.07 -19.08 -18.56
N PHE A 652 9.83 -20.20 -17.87
CA PHE A 652 8.75 -20.35 -16.89
C PHE A 652 9.32 -20.70 -15.53
N ALA A 653 9.06 -19.83 -14.55
CA ALA A 653 9.35 -20.06 -13.15
C ALA A 653 8.21 -20.84 -12.46
N LEU A 654 8.49 -21.45 -11.30
CA LEU A 654 7.51 -22.28 -10.59
C LEU A 654 6.48 -21.48 -9.78
N ASP A 655 6.82 -20.23 -9.44
CA ASP A 655 5.94 -19.26 -8.78
C ASP A 655 4.90 -18.66 -9.76
N GLY A 656 4.90 -19.11 -11.01
CA GLY A 656 3.98 -18.67 -12.06
C GLY A 656 4.54 -17.51 -12.90
N ARG A 657 5.68 -16.91 -12.54
CA ARG A 657 6.28 -15.86 -13.34
C ARG A 657 6.92 -16.43 -14.61
N ALA A 658 7.06 -15.60 -15.63
CA ALA A 658 7.55 -16.02 -16.93
C ALA A 658 8.24 -14.89 -17.68
N LEU A 659 9.07 -15.25 -18.66
CA LEU A 659 9.67 -14.33 -19.62
C LEU A 659 9.50 -14.92 -21.02
N LEU A 660 8.91 -14.16 -21.95
CA LEU A 660 8.74 -14.51 -23.35
C LEU A 660 9.46 -13.46 -24.20
N MET A 661 10.28 -13.91 -25.15
CA MET A 661 11.06 -13.03 -26.00
C MET A 661 10.89 -13.43 -27.46
N SER A 662 10.64 -12.44 -28.32
CA SER A 662 10.45 -12.62 -29.76
C SER A 662 11.74 -12.34 -30.52
N PHE A 663 12.06 -13.19 -31.49
CA PHE A 663 13.21 -13.06 -32.37
C PHE A 663 12.80 -13.31 -33.82
N PRO A 664 13.02 -12.37 -34.75
CA PRO A 664 12.78 -12.62 -36.16
C PRO A 664 13.76 -13.66 -36.71
N ILE A 665 13.33 -14.49 -37.66
CA ILE A 665 14.17 -15.55 -38.26
C ILE A 665 15.26 -14.96 -39.18
N ASP A 666 15.04 -13.76 -39.74
CA ASP A 666 16.05 -13.08 -40.56
C ASP A 666 17.10 -12.36 -39.70
N ALA A 667 18.37 -12.78 -39.82
CA ALA A 667 19.51 -12.26 -39.08
C ALA A 667 19.84 -10.78 -39.40
N GLN A 668 19.31 -10.20 -40.48
CA GLN A 668 19.48 -8.75 -40.74
C GLN A 668 18.55 -7.89 -39.86
N ALA A 669 17.50 -8.46 -39.28
CA ALA A 669 16.49 -7.75 -38.49
C ALA A 669 16.88 -7.51 -37.02
N THR A 670 17.99 -8.07 -36.55
CA THR A 670 18.47 -7.98 -35.14
C THR A 670 19.53 -6.89 -34.91
N ARG A 671 19.61 -5.87 -35.78
CA ARG A 671 20.55 -4.75 -35.62
C ARG A 671 20.05 -3.75 -34.57
N GLY A 672 20.79 -3.59 -33.48
CA GLY A 672 20.61 -2.52 -32.49
C GLY A 672 21.82 -2.42 -31.58
N SER A 673 21.98 -1.29 -30.89
CA SER A 673 23.05 -1.12 -29.91
C SER A 673 22.78 -1.96 -28.64
N PHE A 674 23.80 -2.15 -27.79
CA PHE A 674 23.57 -2.75 -26.47
C PHE A 674 22.62 -1.90 -25.63
N ALA A 675 22.77 -0.56 -25.68
CA ALA A 675 21.92 0.37 -24.94
C ALA A 675 20.45 0.25 -25.38
N ASP A 676 20.20 0.11 -26.69
CA ASP A 676 18.84 -0.10 -27.20
C ASP A 676 18.24 -1.41 -26.64
N HIS A 677 19.03 -2.47 -26.49
CA HIS A 677 18.50 -3.70 -25.92
C HIS A 677 18.35 -3.61 -24.40
N ALA A 678 19.28 -2.96 -23.69
CA ALA A 678 19.14 -2.73 -22.25
C ALA A 678 17.85 -1.96 -21.93
N GLU A 679 17.56 -0.89 -22.68
CA GLU A 679 16.32 -0.12 -22.56
C GLU A 679 15.08 -1.03 -22.79
N LEU A 680 15.11 -1.94 -23.76
CA LEU A 680 14.00 -2.86 -24.01
C LEU A 680 13.70 -3.78 -22.81
N PHE A 681 14.69 -4.08 -21.97
CA PHE A 681 14.52 -4.92 -20.77
C PHE A 681 14.19 -4.12 -19.50
N THR A 682 14.12 -2.78 -19.58
CA THR A 682 13.70 -1.93 -18.45
C THR A 682 12.28 -2.27 -17.97
N GLY A 683 12.08 -2.21 -16.64
CA GLY A 683 10.81 -2.54 -15.99
C GLY A 683 10.61 -4.03 -15.65
N ILE A 684 11.59 -4.88 -15.98
CA ILE A 684 11.54 -6.32 -15.65
C ILE A 684 12.28 -6.52 -14.31
N PRO A 685 11.70 -7.27 -13.35
CA PRO A 685 12.37 -7.59 -12.10
C PRO A 685 13.75 -8.24 -12.28
N ASP A 686 14.73 -7.84 -11.47
CA ASP A 686 16.13 -8.30 -11.54
C ASP A 686 16.27 -9.83 -11.45
N ASP A 687 15.41 -10.48 -10.66
CA ASP A 687 15.42 -11.93 -10.55
C ASP A 687 14.98 -12.63 -11.85
N LEU A 688 14.00 -12.09 -12.58
CA LEU A 688 13.64 -12.56 -13.92
C LEU A 688 14.70 -12.20 -14.95
N LEU A 689 15.34 -11.03 -14.86
CA LEU A 689 16.45 -10.65 -15.74
C LEU A 689 17.64 -11.61 -15.60
N SER A 690 17.89 -12.16 -14.40
CA SER A 690 18.96 -13.16 -14.17
C SER A 690 18.84 -14.44 -15.02
N LEU A 691 17.69 -14.69 -15.64
CA LEU A 691 17.48 -15.81 -16.57
C LEU A 691 18.21 -15.61 -17.90
N VAL A 692 18.45 -14.35 -18.29
CA VAL A 692 18.90 -13.99 -19.65
C VAL A 692 20.15 -13.12 -19.68
N VAL A 693 20.38 -12.30 -18.67
CA VAL A 693 21.58 -11.46 -18.55
C VAL A 693 22.82 -12.33 -18.39
N ASP A 694 23.82 -12.13 -19.26
CA ASP A 694 25.12 -12.84 -19.21
C ASP A 694 25.07 -14.36 -19.24
N ARG A 695 23.97 -14.90 -19.78
CA ARG A 695 23.66 -16.34 -19.70
C ARG A 695 23.71 -17.08 -21.02
N ASP A 696 23.61 -16.42 -22.18
CA ASP A 696 23.57 -17.18 -23.44
C ASP A 696 24.22 -16.56 -24.68
N PRO A 697 25.56 -16.45 -24.75
CA PRO A 697 26.21 -15.71 -25.84
C PRO A 697 26.13 -16.32 -27.26
N ALA A 698 25.47 -17.46 -27.49
CA ALA A 698 25.03 -17.94 -28.82
C ALA A 698 24.18 -19.25 -28.76
N GLY A 699 23.45 -19.51 -27.69
CA GLY A 699 22.49 -20.61 -27.57
C GLY A 699 21.13 -20.28 -28.18
N LEU A 700 20.01 -20.47 -27.46
CA LEU A 700 18.64 -20.53 -28.04
C LEU A 700 18.25 -19.29 -28.88
N TYR A 701 18.90 -18.16 -28.66
CA TYR A 701 18.67 -16.86 -29.28
C TYR A 701 19.97 -16.08 -29.55
N PRO A 702 19.96 -15.11 -30.48
CA PRO A 702 21.08 -14.18 -30.68
C PRO A 702 21.23 -13.20 -29.51
N VAL A 703 22.46 -12.73 -29.27
CA VAL A 703 22.78 -11.72 -28.23
C VAL A 703 23.51 -10.51 -28.78
N VAL A 704 23.38 -9.38 -28.07
CA VAL A 704 24.24 -8.20 -28.20
C VAL A 704 25.19 -8.13 -27.02
N THR A 705 26.38 -7.56 -27.23
CA THR A 705 27.44 -7.47 -26.21
C THR A 705 28.04 -6.07 -26.15
N ARG A 706 28.55 -5.65 -24.99
CA ARG A 706 29.37 -4.44 -24.82
C ARG A 706 30.75 -4.77 -24.26
N GLU A 707 31.71 -3.88 -24.46
CA GLU A 707 33.12 -4.12 -24.10
C GLU A 707 33.41 -3.98 -22.60
N ARG A 708 32.66 -3.12 -21.88
CA ARG A 708 32.82 -2.89 -20.44
C ARG A 708 31.46 -2.53 -19.80
N PRO A 709 31.15 -2.98 -18.56
CA PRO A 709 30.01 -2.50 -17.80
C PRO A 709 30.12 -1.00 -17.49
N GLU A 710 28.99 -0.33 -17.26
CA GLU A 710 28.98 1.05 -16.77
C GLU A 710 29.37 1.07 -15.29
N ASP A 711 30.10 2.11 -14.86
CA ASP A 711 30.64 2.21 -13.50
C ASP A 711 29.55 2.63 -12.46
N ALA A 712 28.27 2.70 -12.84
CA ALA A 712 27.16 3.12 -11.97
C ALA A 712 26.55 1.92 -11.22
N ALA A 713 26.67 1.90 -9.89
CA ALA A 713 26.05 0.90 -9.02
C ALA A 713 24.51 1.03 -8.95
N ASP A 714 23.97 2.17 -9.40
CA ASP A 714 22.54 2.51 -9.28
C ASP A 714 21.65 1.93 -10.39
N ASP A 715 22.23 1.45 -11.50
CA ASP A 715 21.48 0.94 -12.68
C ASP A 715 21.15 -0.58 -12.63
N GLY A 716 21.29 -1.20 -11.47
CA GLY A 716 20.92 -2.60 -11.23
C GLY A 716 21.63 -3.63 -12.12
N ILE A 717 20.96 -4.78 -12.36
CA ILE A 717 21.56 -5.89 -13.14
C ILE A 717 21.81 -5.52 -14.62
N LEU A 718 21.07 -4.57 -15.18
CA LEU A 718 21.25 -4.09 -16.56
C LEU A 718 22.50 -3.21 -16.69
N GLY A 719 22.75 -2.32 -15.72
CA GLY A 719 23.93 -1.45 -15.66
C GLY A 719 25.25 -2.21 -15.56
N THR A 720 25.23 -3.45 -15.07
CA THR A 720 26.40 -4.34 -14.96
C THR A 720 26.48 -5.44 -16.02
N ALA A 721 25.43 -5.63 -16.83
CA ALA A 721 25.34 -6.69 -17.84
C ALA A 721 26.39 -6.54 -18.96
N ILE A 722 27.01 -7.63 -19.42
CA ILE A 722 27.95 -7.59 -20.56
C ILE A 722 27.26 -8.02 -21.87
N SER A 723 26.22 -8.85 -21.76
CA SER A 723 25.48 -9.43 -22.87
C SER A 723 23.99 -9.57 -22.56
N LEU A 724 23.17 -9.30 -23.58
CA LEU A 724 21.70 -9.33 -23.50
C LEU A 724 21.11 -9.98 -24.75
N PRO A 725 19.91 -10.60 -24.66
CA PRO A 725 19.21 -11.10 -25.84
C PRO A 725 18.91 -9.99 -26.85
N ALA A 726 19.14 -10.26 -28.13
CA ALA A 726 18.78 -9.36 -29.23
C ALA A 726 17.28 -9.49 -29.57
N ALA A 727 16.41 -9.28 -28.58
CA ALA A 727 14.97 -9.49 -28.71
C ALA A 727 14.28 -8.32 -29.43
N ARG A 728 13.19 -8.62 -30.17
CA ARG A 728 12.32 -7.61 -30.80
C ARG A 728 11.19 -7.17 -29.88
N ALA A 729 10.68 -8.11 -29.09
CA ALA A 729 9.67 -7.87 -28.05
C ALA A 729 10.03 -8.69 -26.82
N VAL A 730 9.81 -8.11 -25.64
CA VAL A 730 9.97 -8.80 -24.36
C VAL A 730 8.66 -8.69 -23.61
N LEU A 731 8.15 -9.84 -23.19
CA LEU A 731 7.01 -9.93 -22.30
C LEU A 731 7.43 -10.66 -21.05
N TRP A 732 6.94 -10.23 -19.91
CA TRP A 732 7.15 -10.92 -18.66
C TRP A 732 5.82 -11.10 -17.93
N ARG A 733 5.70 -12.14 -17.12
CA ARG A 733 4.50 -12.37 -16.32
C ARG A 733 4.82 -12.09 -14.87
N ASP A 734 4.01 -11.25 -14.26
CA ASP A 734 3.96 -11.10 -12.81
C ASP A 734 3.19 -12.28 -12.18
N ALA A 735 2.64 -12.10 -10.97
CA ALA A 735 1.82 -13.11 -10.31
C ALA A 735 0.54 -13.47 -11.11
N TYR A 736 0.00 -12.56 -11.92
CA TYR A 736 -1.34 -12.61 -12.50
C TYR A 736 -1.35 -12.59 -14.04
N ASP A 737 -0.74 -11.62 -14.70
CA ASP A 737 -0.92 -11.31 -16.12
C ASP A 737 0.41 -11.06 -16.85
N PHE A 738 0.45 -11.31 -18.16
CA PHE A 738 1.59 -10.94 -19.00
C PHE A 738 1.65 -9.42 -19.20
N ARG A 739 2.85 -8.87 -19.14
CA ARG A 739 3.27 -7.48 -19.34
C ARG A 739 4.11 -7.40 -20.59
N PHE A 740 4.02 -6.29 -21.31
CA PHE A 740 5.15 -5.86 -22.13
C PHE A 740 6.16 -5.16 -21.22
N SER A 741 7.46 -5.22 -21.55
CA SER A 741 8.45 -4.43 -20.81
C SER A 741 8.19 -2.94 -20.94
N ASP A 742 8.54 -2.16 -19.93
CA ASP A 742 8.36 -0.70 -19.94
C ASP A 742 9.15 -0.07 -21.07
N GLY A 743 10.32 -0.61 -21.38
CA GLY A 743 11.10 -0.25 -22.57
C GLY A 743 10.34 -0.40 -23.88
N LEU A 744 9.61 -1.50 -24.06
CA LEU A 744 8.78 -1.69 -25.26
C LEU A 744 7.59 -0.73 -25.26
N LEU A 745 6.95 -0.52 -24.11
CA LEU A 745 5.85 0.44 -23.96
C LEU A 745 6.28 1.87 -24.30
N ARG A 746 7.47 2.30 -23.85
CA ARG A 746 8.08 3.59 -24.22
C ARG A 746 8.40 3.70 -25.70
N ARG A 747 8.79 2.61 -26.36
CA ARG A 747 9.08 2.60 -27.81
C ARG A 747 7.85 2.70 -28.69
N VAL A 748 6.75 2.09 -28.24
CA VAL A 748 5.48 2.17 -28.96
C VAL A 748 4.69 3.42 -28.63
N ARG A 749 5.08 4.16 -27.57
CA ARG A 749 4.66 5.54 -27.33
C ARG A 749 5.22 6.39 -28.47
N PRO A 750 4.39 6.95 -29.34
CA PRO A 750 4.87 7.91 -30.32
C PRO A 750 5.25 9.21 -29.60
N ILE A 751 6.37 9.79 -30.02
CA ILE A 751 6.86 11.05 -29.46
C ILE A 751 6.07 12.16 -30.16
N ALA A 752 5.31 12.96 -29.39
CA ALA A 752 4.70 14.17 -29.91
C ALA A 752 5.79 15.03 -30.55
N ALA A 753 5.57 15.52 -31.78
CA ALA A 753 6.52 16.42 -32.41
C ALA A 753 6.73 17.64 -31.50
N ASP A 754 7.99 17.96 -31.18
CA ASP A 754 8.32 19.19 -30.46
C ASP A 754 7.72 20.36 -31.24
N ASP A 755 6.68 20.98 -30.69
CA ASP A 755 6.20 22.25 -31.20
C ASP A 755 7.10 23.32 -30.56
N ASP A 756 8.01 23.86 -31.36
CA ASP A 756 9.00 24.92 -31.03
C ASP A 756 8.34 26.24 -30.54
N SER A 757 7.05 26.23 -30.22
CA SER A 757 6.19 27.37 -29.97
C SER A 757 6.06 27.77 -28.49
N GLY A 758 6.55 26.96 -27.55
CA GLY A 758 6.52 27.28 -26.11
C GLY A 758 5.12 27.26 -25.47
N ASP A 759 4.09 26.80 -26.20
CA ASP A 759 2.76 26.50 -25.66
C ASP A 759 2.70 25.06 -25.12
N ALA A 760 1.72 24.79 -24.24
CA ALA A 760 1.52 23.48 -23.61
C ALA A 760 1.58 22.33 -24.62
N ARG A 761 2.48 21.34 -24.39
CA ARG A 761 2.67 20.17 -25.25
C ARG A 761 1.32 19.53 -25.59
N THR A 762 1.04 19.37 -26.88
CA THR A 762 -0.17 18.66 -27.33
C THR A 762 -0.01 17.17 -27.00
N PRO A 763 -0.98 16.52 -26.31
CA PRO A 763 -0.89 15.13 -25.93
C PRO A 763 -0.97 14.26 -27.18
N ASP A 764 -0.28 13.12 -27.13
CA ASP A 764 -0.39 12.12 -28.19
C ASP A 764 -1.61 11.23 -27.97
N LEU A 765 -2.43 11.08 -29.01
CA LEU A 765 -3.69 10.32 -28.99
C LEU A 765 -3.62 9.02 -29.78
N THR A 766 -2.43 8.61 -30.21
CA THR A 766 -2.21 7.42 -31.01
C THR A 766 -2.50 6.15 -30.22
N ASP A 767 -3.25 5.23 -30.81
CA ASP A 767 -3.48 3.89 -30.26
C ASP A 767 -2.20 3.03 -30.39
N PRO A 768 -1.59 2.56 -29.28
CA PRO A 768 -0.40 1.72 -29.30
C PRO A 768 -0.70 0.24 -29.61
N LEU A 769 -1.96 -0.21 -29.48
CA LEU A 769 -2.33 -1.62 -29.64
C LEU A 769 -2.04 -2.20 -31.03
N PRO A 770 -2.23 -1.48 -32.16
CA PRO A 770 -1.84 -1.96 -33.48
C PRO A 770 -0.36 -2.32 -33.58
N VAL A 771 0.54 -1.59 -32.90
CA VAL A 771 1.98 -1.88 -32.87
C VAL A 771 2.28 -3.05 -31.95
N LEU A 772 1.72 -3.04 -30.73
CA LEU A 772 1.89 -4.11 -29.74
C LEU A 772 1.35 -5.47 -30.22
N ASN A 773 0.32 -5.47 -31.06
CA ASN A 773 -0.26 -6.67 -31.67
C ASN A 773 0.17 -6.86 -33.14
N SER A 774 1.26 -6.20 -33.57
CA SER A 774 1.74 -6.30 -34.95
C SER A 774 2.45 -7.63 -35.23
N ALA A 775 2.44 -8.04 -36.49
CA ALA A 775 3.21 -9.19 -36.97
C ALA A 775 4.73 -8.97 -36.84
N ASP A 776 5.19 -7.71 -36.79
CA ASP A 776 6.61 -7.33 -36.66
C ASP A 776 7.19 -7.66 -35.27
N LEU A 777 6.33 -7.71 -34.24
CA LEU A 777 6.68 -8.20 -32.91
C LEU A 777 6.47 -9.71 -32.77
N GLY A 778 5.84 -10.37 -33.74
CA GLY A 778 5.54 -11.80 -33.72
C GLY A 778 4.39 -12.22 -32.79
N VAL A 779 3.62 -11.28 -32.23
CA VAL A 779 2.57 -11.56 -31.22
C VAL A 779 1.39 -12.35 -31.82
N PRO A 780 0.84 -12.02 -33.00
CA PRO A 780 -0.19 -12.84 -33.64
C PRO A 780 0.27 -14.28 -33.90
N GLN A 781 1.53 -14.45 -34.35
CA GLN A 781 2.13 -15.76 -34.61
C GLN A 781 2.29 -16.57 -33.32
N LEU A 782 2.64 -15.91 -32.21
CA LEU A 782 2.68 -16.54 -30.89
C LEU A 782 1.29 -17.05 -30.47
N GLN A 783 0.25 -16.21 -30.60
CA GLN A 783 -1.12 -16.58 -30.25
C GLN A 783 -1.61 -17.79 -31.07
N GLU A 784 -1.32 -17.80 -32.38
CA GLU A 784 -1.66 -18.91 -33.27
C GLU A 784 -0.91 -20.19 -32.88
N ALA A 785 0.41 -20.10 -32.66
CA ALA A 785 1.25 -21.25 -32.35
C ALA A 785 0.89 -21.88 -30.99
N LEU A 786 0.63 -21.06 -29.97
CA LEU A 786 0.18 -21.55 -28.68
C LEU A 786 -1.29 -22.01 -28.68
N TYR A 787 -2.02 -21.78 -29.78
CA TYR A 787 -3.46 -22.08 -29.92
C TYR A 787 -4.29 -21.46 -28.78
N VAL A 788 -3.92 -20.23 -28.43
CA VAL A 788 -4.41 -19.52 -27.25
C VAL A 788 -5.90 -19.22 -27.38
N GLY A 789 -6.68 -19.56 -26.34
CA GLY A 789 -8.13 -19.44 -26.31
C GLY A 789 -8.91 -20.70 -26.69
N ASP A 790 -8.24 -21.73 -27.23
CA ASP A 790 -8.82 -23.03 -27.57
C ASP A 790 -7.99 -24.19 -27.00
N GLU A 791 -8.52 -25.43 -27.00
CA GLU A 791 -7.80 -26.61 -26.50
C GLU A 791 -6.78 -27.11 -27.55
N LEU A 792 -5.50 -27.22 -27.16
CA LEU A 792 -4.44 -27.77 -28.02
C LEU A 792 -4.53 -29.30 -28.08
N THR A 793 -5.35 -29.81 -29.00
CA THR A 793 -5.58 -31.25 -29.14
C THR A 793 -4.56 -31.94 -30.04
N ARG A 794 -4.47 -33.29 -29.94
CA ARG A 794 -3.70 -34.14 -30.86
C ARG A 794 -4.07 -33.91 -32.33
N GLY A 795 -5.34 -33.60 -32.61
CA GLY A 795 -5.82 -33.33 -33.96
C GLY A 795 -5.24 -32.05 -34.54
N VAL A 796 -5.15 -30.99 -33.72
CA VAL A 796 -4.55 -29.70 -34.11
C VAL A 796 -3.07 -29.87 -34.42
N LEU A 797 -2.32 -30.57 -33.55
CA LEU A 797 -0.88 -30.78 -33.74
C LEU A 797 -0.54 -31.61 -34.99
N ALA A 798 -1.47 -32.46 -35.44
CA ALA A 798 -1.34 -33.26 -36.66
C ALA A 798 -1.91 -32.56 -37.92
N ASP A 799 -2.57 -31.40 -37.77
CA ASP A 799 -3.09 -30.63 -38.89
C ASP A 799 -1.96 -30.04 -39.73
N GLU A 800 -2.04 -30.19 -41.06
CA GLU A 800 -0.96 -29.81 -41.97
C GLU A 800 -0.76 -28.29 -42.07
N ARG A 801 -1.77 -27.47 -41.78
CA ARG A 801 -1.64 -26.01 -41.81
C ARG A 801 -0.96 -25.52 -40.53
N TYR A 802 -1.48 -25.95 -39.38
CA TYR A 802 -0.87 -25.63 -38.08
C TYR A 802 0.58 -26.12 -38.01
N ALA A 803 0.82 -27.38 -38.38
CA ALA A 803 2.14 -27.99 -38.26
C ALA A 803 3.21 -27.33 -39.14
N ARG A 804 2.84 -26.80 -40.32
CA ARG A 804 3.77 -26.04 -41.18
C ARG A 804 4.17 -24.69 -40.59
N ASN A 805 3.31 -24.09 -39.77
CA ASN A 805 3.58 -22.80 -39.15
C ASN A 805 4.44 -22.93 -37.89
N VAL A 806 4.33 -24.07 -37.18
CA VAL A 806 4.95 -24.28 -35.87
C VAL A 806 6.17 -25.21 -35.91
N PHE A 807 6.22 -26.15 -36.87
CA PHE A 807 7.29 -27.14 -36.98
C PHE A 807 7.93 -27.12 -38.38
N ASP A 808 9.17 -27.61 -38.48
CA ASP A 808 9.88 -27.70 -39.77
C ASP A 808 9.27 -28.76 -40.71
N ARG A 809 8.56 -29.75 -40.16
CA ARG A 809 7.76 -30.73 -40.90
C ARG A 809 6.54 -31.16 -40.10
N THR A 810 5.52 -31.64 -40.80
CA THR A 810 4.33 -32.22 -40.15
C THR A 810 4.71 -33.41 -39.26
N PRO A 811 4.41 -33.38 -37.95
CA PRO A 811 4.67 -34.51 -37.07
C PRO A 811 3.67 -35.63 -37.38
N THR A 812 4.15 -36.86 -37.32
CA THR A 812 3.30 -38.05 -37.48
C THR A 812 2.42 -38.22 -36.24
N ARG A 813 1.26 -38.88 -36.40
CA ARG A 813 0.37 -39.19 -35.28
C ARG A 813 1.06 -39.96 -34.15
N VAL A 814 2.02 -40.82 -34.50
CA VAL A 814 2.84 -41.58 -33.52
C VAL A 814 3.76 -40.64 -32.72
N GLU A 815 4.37 -39.64 -33.36
CA GLU A 815 5.18 -38.62 -32.68
C GLU A 815 4.33 -37.76 -31.74
N VAL A 816 3.13 -37.35 -32.20
CA VAL A 816 2.16 -36.61 -31.36
C VAL A 816 1.71 -37.43 -30.15
N ASP A 817 1.34 -38.70 -30.35
CA ASP A 817 0.93 -39.58 -29.25
C ASP A 817 2.09 -39.83 -28.27
N ARG A 818 3.33 -39.92 -28.76
CA ARG A 818 4.52 -40.06 -27.92
C ARG A 818 4.79 -38.80 -27.08
N ALA A 819 4.63 -37.61 -27.65
CA ALA A 819 4.81 -36.36 -26.92
C ALA A 819 3.81 -36.21 -25.77
N PHE A 820 2.53 -36.57 -25.98
CA PHE A 820 1.55 -36.59 -24.89
C PHE A 820 1.76 -37.74 -23.90
N ALA A 821 2.27 -38.89 -24.36
CA ALA A 821 2.55 -40.02 -23.46
C ALA A 821 3.62 -39.66 -22.43
N GLN A 822 4.63 -38.85 -22.81
CA GLN A 822 5.66 -38.36 -21.89
C GLN A 822 5.10 -37.51 -20.73
N LEU A 823 3.92 -36.91 -20.88
CA LEU A 823 3.24 -36.16 -19.82
C LEU A 823 2.41 -37.04 -18.87
N ARG A 824 2.09 -38.30 -19.25
CA ARG A 824 1.07 -39.12 -18.56
C ARG A 824 1.62 -40.18 -17.60
N ASP A 825 2.93 -40.41 -17.53
CA ASP A 825 3.54 -41.38 -16.60
C ASP A 825 3.72 -40.81 -15.18
N VAL A 826 2.60 -40.46 -14.56
CA VAL A 826 2.50 -39.70 -13.30
C VAL A 826 3.07 -40.47 -12.11
N HIS A 827 2.94 -41.80 -12.06
CA HIS A 827 3.34 -42.60 -10.91
C HIS A 827 4.79 -43.09 -10.95
N GLN A 828 5.36 -43.27 -12.14
CA GLN A 828 6.77 -43.68 -12.27
C GLN A 828 7.72 -42.48 -12.17
N ASN A 829 7.34 -41.34 -12.77
CA ASN A 829 8.19 -40.16 -12.78
C ASN A 829 8.13 -39.33 -11.48
N ALA A 830 7.03 -39.35 -10.72
CA ALA A 830 6.94 -38.62 -9.44
C ALA A 830 7.93 -39.12 -8.38
N LEU A 831 8.35 -40.39 -8.45
CA LEU A 831 9.28 -41.00 -7.50
C LEU A 831 10.74 -40.93 -7.95
N THR A 832 11.05 -40.59 -9.20
CA THR A 832 12.43 -40.62 -9.73
C THR A 832 12.79 -39.47 -10.66
N GLY A 833 11.85 -38.59 -10.98
CA GLY A 833 12.02 -37.45 -11.91
C GLY A 833 12.24 -36.12 -11.19
N SER A 834 12.54 -35.07 -11.97
CA SER A 834 12.73 -33.71 -11.44
C SER A 834 11.39 -33.06 -11.07
N MET A 835 11.44 -32.04 -10.21
CA MET A 835 10.29 -31.18 -9.89
C MET A 835 9.52 -30.72 -11.14
N ASN A 836 10.25 -30.33 -12.18
CA ASN A 836 9.65 -29.85 -13.43
C ASN A 836 8.86 -30.94 -14.15
N GLN A 837 9.38 -32.18 -14.19
CA GLN A 837 8.68 -33.33 -14.77
C GLN A 837 7.45 -33.72 -13.95
N PHE A 838 7.55 -33.61 -12.62
CA PHE A 838 6.44 -33.86 -11.72
C PHE A 838 5.29 -32.87 -11.97
N LEU A 839 5.59 -31.57 -12.04
CA LEU A 839 4.58 -30.52 -12.25
C LEU A 839 3.85 -30.67 -13.59
N ASP A 840 4.59 -30.99 -14.65
CA ASP A 840 4.01 -31.21 -15.99
C ASP A 840 3.00 -32.39 -16.01
N ALA A 841 3.15 -33.36 -15.10
CA ALA A 841 2.28 -34.54 -14.99
C ALA A 841 1.15 -34.36 -13.95
N ALA A 842 1.41 -33.67 -12.84
CA ALA A 842 0.50 -33.51 -11.72
C ALA A 842 -0.50 -32.36 -11.91
N LEU A 843 -0.13 -31.28 -12.61
CA LEU A 843 -0.99 -30.10 -12.79
C LEU A 843 -2.02 -30.32 -13.88
N GLY A 844 -3.25 -30.55 -13.43
CA GLY A 844 -4.36 -31.11 -14.21
C GLY A 844 -5.10 -32.21 -13.44
N MET A 845 -4.51 -32.70 -12.33
CA MET A 845 -5.17 -33.55 -11.36
C MET A 845 -5.74 -32.72 -10.20
N PRO A 846 -6.85 -33.16 -9.56
CA PRO A 846 -7.29 -32.56 -8.30
C PRO A 846 -6.16 -32.58 -7.26
N ASP A 847 -6.20 -31.67 -6.29
CA ASP A 847 -5.27 -31.69 -5.15
C ASP A 847 -5.43 -33.00 -4.40
N ARG A 848 -4.37 -33.82 -4.41
CA ARG A 848 -4.45 -35.18 -3.90
C ARG A 848 -3.28 -35.46 -2.99
N ARG A 849 -3.61 -35.62 -1.71
CA ARG A 849 -2.74 -36.06 -0.62
C ARG A 849 -1.84 -37.27 -0.93
N PHE A 850 -2.23 -38.18 -1.84
CA PHE A 850 -1.37 -39.30 -2.25
C PHE A 850 -0.12 -38.83 -3.02
N VAL A 851 -0.20 -37.68 -3.67
CA VAL A 851 0.90 -37.08 -4.45
C VAL A 851 1.95 -36.55 -3.48
N LEU A 852 1.53 -35.97 -2.36
CA LEU A 852 2.40 -35.59 -1.27
C LEU A 852 3.12 -36.81 -0.68
N ASP A 853 2.43 -37.93 -0.43
CA ASP A 853 3.10 -39.16 0.05
C ASP A 853 4.15 -39.70 -0.93
N ALA A 854 3.85 -39.65 -2.23
CA ALA A 854 4.84 -40.01 -3.25
C ALA A 854 6.06 -39.07 -3.23
N ALA A 855 5.85 -37.75 -3.08
CA ALA A 855 6.94 -36.78 -2.96
C ALA A 855 7.80 -37.04 -1.72
N LEU A 856 7.18 -37.31 -0.56
CA LEU A 856 7.87 -37.62 0.69
C LEU A 856 8.68 -38.93 0.60
N ALA A 857 8.20 -39.89 -0.18
CA ALA A 857 8.90 -41.15 -0.44
C ALA A 857 10.01 -41.06 -1.51
N ASN A 858 10.23 -39.88 -2.12
CA ASN A 858 11.22 -39.73 -3.19
C ASN A 858 12.65 -39.93 -2.63
N PRO A 859 13.44 -40.88 -3.18
CA PRO A 859 14.77 -41.20 -2.68
C PRO A 859 15.80 -40.10 -2.93
N ASP A 860 15.55 -39.16 -3.85
CA ASP A 860 16.40 -37.98 -4.05
C ASP A 860 16.04 -36.90 -3.00
N PRO A 861 16.97 -36.55 -2.07
CA PRO A 861 16.69 -35.59 -0.99
C PRO A 861 16.32 -34.19 -1.48
N ARG A 862 16.85 -33.78 -2.63
CA ARG A 862 16.56 -32.46 -3.18
C ARG A 862 15.17 -32.45 -3.81
N ASN A 863 14.87 -33.43 -4.67
CA ASN A 863 13.55 -33.52 -5.29
C ASN A 863 12.45 -33.73 -4.24
N ARG A 864 12.69 -34.54 -3.20
CA ARG A 864 11.78 -34.69 -2.07
C ARG A 864 11.42 -33.35 -1.44
N ARG A 865 12.42 -32.57 -1.04
CA ARG A 865 12.24 -31.28 -0.37
C ARG A 865 11.54 -30.29 -1.28
N GLU A 866 12.05 -30.10 -2.50
CA GLU A 866 11.46 -29.17 -3.46
C GLU A 866 9.99 -29.53 -3.72
N VAL A 867 9.68 -30.77 -4.12
CA VAL A 867 8.32 -31.19 -4.51
C VAL A 867 7.35 -31.10 -3.35
N ALA A 868 7.74 -31.60 -2.17
CA ALA A 868 6.83 -31.63 -1.03
C ALA A 868 6.57 -30.23 -0.46
N LEU A 869 7.58 -29.34 -0.38
CA LEU A 869 7.37 -27.96 0.07
C LEU A 869 6.43 -27.19 -0.88
N LEU A 870 6.62 -27.32 -2.19
CA LEU A 870 5.74 -26.67 -3.17
C LEU A 870 4.28 -27.18 -3.07
N LEU A 871 4.07 -28.48 -2.84
CA LEU A 871 2.71 -29.03 -2.66
C LEU A 871 2.05 -28.48 -1.38
N LEU A 872 2.81 -28.31 -0.30
CA LEU A 872 2.32 -27.76 0.96
C LEU A 872 2.06 -26.25 0.89
N GLU A 873 2.76 -25.53 0.01
CA GLU A 873 2.48 -24.13 -0.28
C GLU A 873 1.15 -23.94 -1.03
N ARG A 874 0.78 -24.90 -1.88
CA ARG A 874 -0.51 -24.91 -2.61
C ARG A 874 -1.66 -25.51 -1.80
N GLU A 875 -1.63 -25.34 -0.48
CA GLU A 875 -2.72 -25.73 0.44
C GLU A 875 -3.08 -27.23 0.43
N THR A 876 -2.13 -28.13 0.13
CA THR A 876 -2.39 -29.57 0.26
C THR A 876 -2.64 -29.93 1.73
N ASP A 877 -3.84 -30.41 2.06
CA ASP A 877 -4.21 -30.85 3.42
C ASP A 877 -3.38 -32.08 3.84
N ALA A 878 -2.42 -31.89 4.75
CA ALA A 878 -1.59 -32.95 5.31
C ALA A 878 -2.19 -33.63 6.55
N SER A 879 -3.34 -33.15 7.05
CA SER A 879 -4.04 -33.73 8.20
C SER A 879 -4.74 -35.06 7.86
N ILE A 880 -5.11 -35.25 6.59
CA ILE A 880 -5.79 -36.44 6.11
C ILE A 880 -4.80 -37.61 5.98
N GLN A 881 -5.09 -38.70 6.70
CA GLN A 881 -4.35 -39.94 6.64
C GLN A 881 -4.98 -40.90 5.61
N LEU A 882 -4.28 -41.17 4.51
CA LEU A 882 -4.75 -42.05 3.41
C LEU A 882 -4.35 -43.52 3.56
N SER A 883 -3.38 -43.81 4.42
CA SER A 883 -2.83 -45.16 4.64
C SER A 883 -2.64 -45.40 6.14
N HIS A 884 -2.04 -46.53 6.53
CA HIS A 884 -1.67 -46.75 7.93
C HIS A 884 -0.53 -45.83 8.41
N LEU A 885 0.16 -45.13 7.50
CA LEU A 885 1.22 -44.16 7.80
C LEU A 885 0.69 -42.73 7.74
N THR A 886 1.12 -41.89 8.69
CA THR A 886 0.95 -40.43 8.60
C THR A 886 1.95 -39.85 7.59
N PRO A 887 1.76 -38.61 7.06
CA PRO A 887 2.76 -37.98 6.20
C PRO A 887 4.15 -37.92 6.86
N VAL A 888 4.19 -37.63 8.17
CA VAL A 888 5.42 -37.66 8.97
C VAL A 888 6.06 -39.03 8.92
N ASN A 889 5.29 -40.10 9.09
CA ASN A 889 5.82 -41.47 9.00
C ASN A 889 6.34 -41.82 7.61
N VAL A 890 5.70 -41.32 6.54
CA VAL A 890 6.18 -41.54 5.16
C VAL A 890 7.53 -40.85 4.94
N LEU A 891 7.69 -39.60 5.39
CA LEU A 891 8.98 -38.89 5.37
C LEU A 891 10.05 -39.66 6.16
N LEU A 892 9.70 -40.11 7.37
CA LEU A 892 10.59 -40.84 8.26
C LEU A 892 10.88 -42.28 7.85
N GLU A 893 10.24 -42.82 6.81
CA GLU A 893 10.59 -44.09 6.16
C GLU A 893 11.54 -43.93 4.98
N ASN A 894 11.81 -42.68 4.55
CA ASN A 894 12.67 -42.41 3.42
C ASN A 894 14.16 -42.75 3.71
N PRO A 895 14.83 -43.59 2.92
CA PRO A 895 16.20 -44.02 3.20
C PRO A 895 17.23 -42.88 3.20
N THR A 896 16.92 -41.74 2.58
CA THR A 896 17.84 -40.59 2.46
C THR A 896 17.44 -39.40 3.34
N LEU A 897 16.69 -39.65 4.41
CA LEU A 897 16.35 -38.66 5.46
C LEU A 897 17.61 -38.08 6.13
N GLY A 898 17.63 -36.76 6.35
CA GLY A 898 18.69 -36.06 7.12
C GLY A 898 18.21 -34.76 7.79
N ALA A 899 19.11 -34.04 8.47
CA ALA A 899 18.79 -32.77 9.16
C ALA A 899 18.18 -31.71 8.22
N ASP A 900 18.63 -31.72 6.98
CA ASP A 900 18.16 -30.92 5.85
C ASP A 900 16.64 -31.02 5.59
N ASP A 901 15.97 -32.08 6.05
CA ASP A 901 14.52 -32.25 5.93
C ASP A 901 13.71 -31.53 7.03
N LEU A 902 14.38 -30.82 7.97
CA LEU A 902 13.71 -30.09 9.05
C LEU A 902 12.68 -29.05 8.55
N PRO A 903 12.98 -28.20 7.55
CA PRO A 903 11.99 -27.29 6.98
C PRO A 903 10.72 -27.99 6.49
N LEU A 904 10.89 -29.13 5.82
CA LEU A 904 9.81 -29.94 5.30
C LEU A 904 8.97 -30.54 6.44
N LEU A 905 9.62 -31.07 7.47
CA LEU A 905 8.95 -31.60 8.65
C LEU A 905 8.12 -30.52 9.37
N LEU A 906 8.69 -29.33 9.61
CA LEU A 906 7.99 -28.21 10.22
C LEU A 906 6.77 -27.80 9.41
N ARG A 907 6.90 -27.75 8.08
CA ARG A 907 5.78 -27.40 7.20
C ARG A 907 4.68 -28.46 7.20
N LEU A 908 5.02 -29.74 7.25
CA LEU A 908 4.04 -30.83 7.40
C LEU A 908 3.24 -30.69 8.69
N LEU A 909 3.94 -30.43 9.81
CA LEU A 909 3.31 -30.26 11.12
C LEU A 909 2.38 -29.03 11.14
N HIS A 910 2.82 -27.91 10.55
CA HIS A 910 2.00 -26.71 10.39
C HIS A 910 0.77 -26.95 9.51
N ALA A 911 0.91 -27.77 8.46
CA ALA A 911 -0.20 -28.21 7.61
C ALA A 911 -1.11 -29.29 8.26
N GLY A 912 -0.95 -29.56 9.56
CA GLY A 912 -1.82 -30.45 10.34
C GLY A 912 -1.42 -31.92 10.34
N ALA A 913 -0.23 -32.30 9.84
CA ALA A 913 0.26 -33.66 9.92
C ALA A 913 0.47 -34.10 11.38
N ARG A 914 0.04 -35.32 11.71
CA ARG A 914 0.16 -35.84 13.09
C ARG A 914 1.58 -36.31 13.41
N ALA A 915 2.13 -35.85 14.54
CA ALA A 915 3.43 -36.26 15.08
C ALA A 915 3.43 -37.55 15.93
N GLY A 916 2.29 -38.27 16.00
CA GLY A 916 2.12 -39.51 16.77
C GLY A 916 1.77 -40.74 15.91
N ALA A 917 1.28 -41.82 16.53
CA ALA A 917 1.06 -43.12 15.86
C ALA A 917 -0.05 -43.17 14.77
N GLY A 918 -0.81 -42.10 14.55
CA GLY A 918 -1.86 -42.06 13.51
C GLY A 918 -3.10 -42.95 13.76
N LEU A 919 -3.95 -43.12 12.74
CA LEU A 919 -5.22 -43.86 12.78
C LEU A 919 -5.10 -45.40 12.80
N GLY A 920 -3.89 -45.94 12.59
CA GLY A 920 -3.64 -47.40 12.53
C GLY A 920 -3.57 -48.10 13.89
N GLY A 921 -3.45 -47.34 14.99
CA GLY A 921 -3.38 -47.86 16.36
C GLY A 921 -2.09 -48.63 16.68
N ILE A 922 -2.03 -49.16 17.91
CA ILE A 922 -0.89 -49.92 18.46
C ILE A 922 -0.66 -51.17 17.59
N GLY A 923 0.49 -51.25 16.90
CA GLY A 923 0.94 -52.46 16.21
C GLY A 923 1.05 -52.40 14.68
N VAL A 924 0.46 -51.40 14.00
CA VAL A 924 0.50 -51.28 12.52
C VAL A 924 1.28 -50.05 12.05
N ALA A 925 1.22 -48.94 12.79
CA ALA A 925 1.98 -47.72 12.53
C ALA A 925 3.17 -47.60 13.49
N ARG A 926 4.34 -47.15 13.01
CA ARG A 926 5.51 -46.87 13.88
C ARG A 926 5.42 -45.44 14.40
N HIS A 927 5.71 -45.21 15.67
CA HIS A 927 5.76 -43.85 16.23
C HIS A 927 6.93 -43.04 15.60
N PRO A 928 6.75 -41.77 15.18
CA PRO A 928 7.81 -40.96 14.56
C PRO A 928 9.13 -40.92 15.33
N ILE A 929 9.09 -40.69 16.65
CA ILE A 929 10.28 -40.72 17.51
C ILE A 929 10.99 -42.09 17.51
N VAL A 930 10.24 -43.20 17.42
CA VAL A 930 10.83 -44.55 17.37
C VAL A 930 11.43 -44.81 15.98
N GLN A 931 10.78 -44.36 14.90
CA GLN A 931 11.34 -44.43 13.56
C GLN A 931 12.67 -43.67 13.46
N LEU A 932 12.76 -42.46 14.03
CA LEU A 932 14.01 -41.71 14.12
C LEU A 932 15.06 -42.40 14.98
N ALA A 933 14.67 -42.91 16.16
CA ALA A 933 15.59 -43.60 17.07
C ALA A 933 16.23 -44.83 16.43
N ASP A 934 15.51 -45.53 15.56
CA ASP A 934 15.95 -46.72 14.83
C ASP A 934 16.79 -46.43 13.58
N ARG A 935 16.92 -45.17 13.15
CA ARG A 935 17.72 -44.81 11.98
C ARG A 935 19.20 -44.91 12.29
N ALA A 936 19.99 -45.50 11.40
CA ALA A 936 21.44 -45.50 11.51
C ALA A 936 22.06 -44.14 11.09
N LEU A 937 21.63 -43.05 11.74
CA LEU A 937 22.09 -41.68 11.55
C LEU A 937 22.77 -41.14 12.82
N ASP A 938 23.70 -40.20 12.62
CA ASP A 938 24.35 -39.49 13.72
C ASP A 938 23.36 -38.64 14.52
N GLU A 939 23.71 -38.37 15.77
CA GLU A 939 22.84 -37.63 16.69
C GLU A 939 22.56 -36.19 16.22
N SER A 940 23.53 -35.55 15.55
CA SER A 940 23.37 -34.23 14.94
C SER A 940 22.33 -34.18 13.82
N GLU A 941 22.09 -35.30 13.13
CA GLU A 941 21.11 -35.40 12.05
C GLU A 941 19.69 -35.57 12.59
N ILE A 942 19.52 -36.32 13.67
CA ILE A 942 18.21 -36.64 14.24
C ILE A 942 17.73 -35.60 15.27
N ALA A 943 18.65 -34.93 15.97
CA ALA A 943 18.31 -34.03 17.08
C ALA A 943 17.40 -32.86 16.69
N PRO A 944 17.57 -32.20 15.53
CA PRO A 944 16.66 -31.13 15.10
C PRO A 944 15.26 -31.66 14.75
N LEU A 945 15.19 -32.81 14.07
CA LEU A 945 13.93 -33.46 13.68
C LEU A 945 13.14 -33.94 14.90
N ALA A 946 13.83 -34.51 15.88
CA ALA A 946 13.23 -34.98 17.12
C ALA A 946 12.62 -33.84 17.93
N ARG A 947 13.33 -32.72 18.08
CA ARG A 947 12.81 -31.53 18.77
C ARG A 947 11.51 -31.02 18.14
N ALA A 948 11.47 -30.89 16.82
CA ALA A 948 10.26 -30.45 16.11
C ALA A 948 9.06 -31.40 16.33
N LEU A 949 9.29 -32.72 16.34
CA LEU A 949 8.24 -33.71 16.63
C LEU A 949 7.75 -33.63 18.08
N LEU A 950 8.67 -33.45 19.03
CA LEU A 950 8.35 -33.36 20.45
C LEU A 950 7.53 -32.12 20.79
N GLU A 951 7.82 -30.99 20.14
CA GLU A 951 7.05 -29.76 20.32
C GLU A 951 5.61 -29.88 19.78
N ALA A 952 5.43 -30.61 18.67
CA ALA A 952 4.13 -30.79 18.02
C ALA A 952 3.30 -31.98 18.54
N ALA A 953 3.89 -32.90 19.32
CA ALA A 953 3.21 -34.11 19.77
C ALA A 953 2.17 -33.83 20.88
N PRO A 954 1.03 -34.56 20.93
CA PRO A 954 0.06 -34.48 22.02
C PRO A 954 0.67 -34.77 23.40
N ALA A 955 0.10 -34.21 24.47
CA ALA A 955 0.64 -34.26 25.83
C ALA A 955 0.94 -35.68 26.35
N ASP A 956 0.14 -36.67 25.96
CA ASP A 956 0.15 -38.06 26.44
C ASP A 956 0.84 -39.07 25.49
N ASP A 957 1.31 -38.62 24.31
CA ASP A 957 1.82 -39.46 23.22
C ASP A 957 3.08 -40.26 23.58
N LEU A 958 3.96 -39.68 24.42
CA LEU A 958 5.24 -40.30 24.80
C LEU A 958 5.11 -41.38 25.89
N THR A 959 4.05 -41.31 26.69
CA THR A 959 3.87 -42.14 27.90
C THR A 959 2.83 -43.25 27.74
N ARG A 960 1.95 -43.16 26.73
CA ARG A 960 0.98 -44.22 26.45
C ARG A 960 1.66 -45.39 25.74
N PRO A 961 1.20 -46.63 25.96
CA PRO A 961 1.58 -47.76 25.13
C PRO A 961 1.30 -47.46 23.66
N ALA A 962 2.35 -47.35 22.86
CA ALA A 962 2.28 -46.96 21.44
C ALA A 962 2.97 -47.99 20.51
N LEU A 963 3.72 -48.94 21.08
CA LEU A 963 4.51 -49.92 20.34
C LEU A 963 3.85 -51.31 20.30
N PRO A 964 4.17 -52.14 19.28
CA PRO A 964 3.57 -53.48 19.12
C PRO A 964 3.78 -54.43 20.31
N ASP A 965 4.83 -54.20 21.11
CA ASP A 965 5.19 -54.99 22.30
C ASP A 965 4.57 -54.43 23.60
N GLY A 966 3.72 -53.41 23.50
CA GLY A 966 3.03 -52.79 24.63
C GLY A 966 3.85 -51.73 25.37
N ARG A 967 5.09 -51.43 24.94
CA ARG A 967 5.88 -50.35 25.52
C ARG A 967 5.40 -48.97 25.05
N SER A 968 5.61 -47.97 25.90
CA SER A 968 5.57 -46.56 25.53
C SER A 968 6.86 -46.15 24.79
N VAL A 969 6.81 -45.01 24.09
CA VAL A 969 8.00 -44.43 23.41
C VAL A 969 9.13 -44.18 24.41
N ARG A 970 8.78 -43.72 25.60
CA ARG A 970 9.73 -43.51 26.70
C ARG A 970 10.43 -44.81 27.12
N GLU A 971 9.66 -45.85 27.44
CA GLU A 971 10.22 -47.15 27.86
C GLU A 971 11.11 -47.77 26.78
N TYR A 972 10.81 -47.50 25.51
CA TYR A 972 11.65 -47.90 24.39
C TYR A 972 13.02 -47.20 24.39
N LEU A 973 13.03 -45.87 24.50
CA LEU A 973 14.26 -45.08 24.52
C LEU A 973 15.11 -45.35 25.78
N GLU A 974 14.48 -45.56 26.93
CA GLU A 974 15.16 -45.90 28.19
C GLU A 974 15.82 -47.28 28.16
N ALA A 975 15.27 -48.23 27.39
CA ALA A 975 15.88 -49.55 27.22
C ALA A 975 17.24 -49.47 26.52
N GLY A 976 17.48 -48.44 25.69
CA GLY A 976 18.78 -48.17 25.06
C GLY A 976 19.25 -49.24 24.07
N VAL A 977 18.35 -50.09 23.56
CA VAL A 977 18.66 -51.15 22.59
C VAL A 977 18.11 -50.76 21.23
N PHE A 978 18.99 -50.39 20.31
CA PHE A 978 18.66 -49.92 18.95
C PHE A 978 19.24 -50.88 17.88
N PRO A 979 18.70 -50.89 16.65
CA PRO A 979 19.19 -51.76 15.57
C PRO A 979 20.58 -51.35 14.99
N HIS A 980 21.25 -50.36 15.59
CA HIS A 980 22.54 -49.81 15.15
C HIS A 980 23.44 -49.44 16.34
N ALA A 981 24.68 -49.07 16.06
CA ALA A 981 25.67 -48.72 17.09
C ALA A 981 25.70 -47.23 17.51
N TYR A 982 24.97 -46.34 16.82
CA TYR A 982 24.94 -44.91 17.17
C TYR A 982 24.26 -44.66 18.53
N PRO A 983 24.84 -43.81 19.41
CA PRO A 983 24.21 -43.43 20.68
C PRO A 983 22.97 -42.55 20.45
N ARG A 984 22.07 -42.52 21.45
CA ARG A 984 20.81 -41.75 21.45
C ARG A 984 20.66 -40.92 22.73
N ASP A 985 21.78 -40.50 23.30
CA ASP A 985 21.80 -39.84 24.61
C ASP A 985 21.21 -38.43 24.56
N GLY A 986 21.47 -37.67 23.49
CA GLY A 986 20.82 -36.40 23.19
C GLY A 986 19.33 -36.54 22.89
N LEU A 987 18.90 -37.55 22.12
CA LEU A 987 17.47 -37.82 21.91
C LEU A 987 16.75 -38.14 23.23
N ARG A 988 17.38 -38.95 24.10
CA ARG A 988 16.87 -39.26 25.44
C ARG A 988 16.79 -38.01 26.32
N ALA A 989 17.79 -37.14 26.24
CA ALA A 989 17.79 -35.87 26.97
C ALA A 989 16.64 -34.95 26.51
N GLN A 990 16.41 -34.81 25.20
CA GLN A 990 15.30 -34.00 24.66
C GLN A 990 13.93 -34.53 25.10
N VAL A 991 13.73 -35.84 25.09
CA VAL A 991 12.48 -36.45 25.59
C VAL A 991 12.30 -36.21 27.09
N HIS A 992 13.38 -36.25 27.87
CA HIS A 992 13.32 -35.97 29.29
C HIS A 992 12.97 -34.49 29.57
N GLU A 993 13.67 -33.57 28.89
CA GLU A 993 13.45 -32.13 28.97
C GLU A 993 12.00 -31.75 28.60
N GLU A 994 11.48 -32.32 27.51
CA GLU A 994 10.10 -32.06 27.08
C GLU A 994 9.06 -32.56 28.10
N MET A 995 9.33 -33.69 28.75
CA MET A 995 8.47 -34.23 29.80
C MET A 995 8.47 -33.33 31.06
N GLU A 996 9.64 -32.80 31.45
CA GLU A 996 9.74 -31.83 32.53
C GLU A 996 9.00 -30.54 32.20
N ARG A 997 9.16 -30.03 30.96
CA ARG A 997 8.45 -28.86 30.45
C ARG A 997 6.93 -29.06 30.52
N ARG A 998 6.42 -30.21 30.07
CA ARG A 998 4.98 -30.55 30.08
C ARG A 998 4.44 -30.73 31.50
N ALA A 999 5.23 -31.34 32.40
CA ALA A 999 4.87 -31.46 33.81
C ALA A 999 4.74 -30.08 34.47
N ALA A 1000 5.69 -29.18 34.23
CA ALA A 1000 5.64 -27.79 34.70
C ALA A 1000 4.45 -27.01 34.11
N LEU A 1001 4.11 -27.23 32.84
CA LEU A 1001 2.95 -26.61 32.18
C LEU A 1001 1.61 -27.13 32.73
N ALA A 1002 1.53 -28.43 33.03
CA ALA A 1002 0.36 -29.05 33.66
C ALA A 1002 0.17 -28.59 35.10
N GLU A 1003 1.25 -28.35 35.85
CA GLU A 1003 1.19 -27.74 37.19
C GLU A 1003 0.76 -26.26 37.12
N ARG A 1004 1.21 -25.50 36.12
CA ARG A 1004 0.77 -24.11 35.88
C ARG A 1004 -0.69 -23.99 35.46
N ASN A 1005 -1.15 -24.85 34.55
CA ASN A 1005 -2.52 -24.87 34.05
C ASN A 1005 -3.50 -25.58 34.99
N GLY A 1006 -2.99 -26.32 35.99
CA GLY A 1006 -3.74 -26.98 37.05
C GLY A 1006 -4.09 -26.09 38.24
N TYR A 1007 -3.77 -24.80 38.21
CA TYR A 1007 -4.38 -23.78 39.07
C TYR A 1007 -5.59 -23.14 38.37
N ARG A 1008 -6.69 -23.89 38.33
CA ARG A 1008 -8.06 -23.37 38.44
C ARG A 1008 -8.95 -24.42 39.10
#